data_AF-A0A2N2LL53-F1
#
_entry.id   AF-A0A2N2LL53-F1
#
_cell.length_a   1.000
_cell.length_b   1.000
_cell.length_c   1.000
_cell.angle_alpha   90.00
_cell.angle_beta   90.00
_cell.angle_gamma   90.00
#
_symmetry.space_group_name_H-M   'P 1'
#
loop_
_entity.id
_entity.type
_entity.pdbx_description
1 polymer ?
#
loop_
_entity_poly.entity_id
_entity_poly.type
_entity_poly.pdbx_seq_one_letter_code
_entity_poly.pdbx_strand_id
1 'polypeptide(L)'
;MHYHRSGHFIKLIFSILLAFSLGKVLSIHAQIPEGFVNIVQIDTSQFPKISFYMKAADPDGKPIQNLSASDILIKEDSVSDIRVTSLETEEPGIQMIVAYNLGPALSNSASTGGTRFQAVNETIANWVEGRPSNSPDDFSLATNTGLQSIRTQDPQLFSEQLRSFNADLATNQPNLTSLLQSLDLATDPNRNALMRRVILYVTPQINVTNVSAISGLIDRAVQQNVMIFVWLVGPANVETSNPSVVQPLKDIALSTGGQFFLYTGEGDLPNPEDYLSAMRKIYKVEYISTLNQKGSHLISAIYEKGPVVITSKPSEILLSITSPNIIVIDPVFSLERVWVTDKVDIKKSYLTPDHVIIKFLVEFPDGIRRDIVATRLFENGNILVENLSSPFDQLEWDISKIDSTQSIELILEIEDSIGLKGRSIPLIVQVTVAEKPLSFWQALIQLQLSPQRWIILGSVLTTGIILVLAIVLAGKRRDFWKRQSAARERRTDPLTQPVSVRQEISRIDRAMPGTYPQVKGQAVTAWLVPLNDRFETLRAKAIPLTRQELVIGKDSQQSGLVIPSPAMSDVHARLTRDNLGDFWLADNNSIAGTWVNYAPLSSQGLRLRHGDLVHFANNAYRFELTAPPPDREPQLITYNNVI
;
A
#
# COMPACT_ATOMS: atom_id res chain seq x y z
N MET A 1 -58.66 -86.02 31.87
CA MET A 1 -57.99 -86.63 30.70
C MET A 1 -57.96 -85.59 29.58
N HIS A 2 -56.99 -84.67 29.61
CA HIS A 2 -56.88 -83.57 28.66
C HIS A 2 -55.41 -83.30 28.42
N TYR A 3 -54.87 -83.79 27.30
CA TYR A 3 -53.53 -83.45 26.84
C TYR A 3 -53.48 -83.58 25.31
N HIS A 4 -53.93 -82.55 24.61
CA HIS A 4 -53.58 -82.34 23.21
C HIS A 4 -53.68 -80.86 22.86
N ARG A 5 -52.65 -80.10 23.25
CA ARG A 5 -52.36 -78.76 22.73
C ARG A 5 -50.94 -78.32 23.13
N SER A 6 -49.93 -79.04 22.65
CA SER A 6 -48.52 -78.63 22.83
C SER A 6 -47.61 -78.94 21.63
N GLY A 7 -48.18 -79.27 20.46
CA GLY A 7 -47.40 -79.56 19.24
C GLY A 7 -47.24 -78.37 18.28
N HIS A 8 -48.19 -77.44 18.26
CA HIS A 8 -48.19 -76.33 17.29
C HIS A 8 -47.45 -75.08 17.77
N PHE A 9 -47.38 -74.86 19.08
CA PHE A 9 -46.70 -73.67 19.63
C PHE A 9 -45.17 -73.80 19.56
N ILE A 10 -44.63 -75.02 19.75
CA ILE A 10 -43.19 -75.28 19.67
C ILE A 10 -42.68 -75.20 18.23
N LYS A 11 -43.46 -75.66 17.24
CA LYS A 11 -43.09 -75.53 15.82
C LYS A 11 -43.12 -74.08 15.33
N LEU A 12 -44.04 -73.25 15.85
CA LEU A 12 -44.12 -71.83 15.52
C LEU A 12 -42.95 -71.03 16.13
N ILE A 13 -42.55 -71.36 17.36
CA ILE A 13 -41.39 -70.72 18.02
C ILE A 13 -40.08 -71.14 17.34
N PHE A 14 -39.95 -72.40 16.92
CA PHE A 14 -38.74 -72.85 16.19
C PHE A 14 -38.66 -72.28 14.76
N SER A 15 -39.79 -72.07 14.08
CA SER A 15 -39.80 -71.40 12.77
C SER A 15 -39.52 -69.90 12.88
N ILE A 16 -39.93 -69.23 13.97
CA ILE A 16 -39.61 -67.83 14.22
C ILE A 16 -38.14 -67.65 14.65
N LEU A 17 -37.57 -68.60 15.42
CA LEU A 17 -36.14 -68.56 15.75
C LEU A 17 -35.21 -68.91 14.56
N LEU A 18 -35.64 -69.79 13.65
CA LEU A 18 -34.87 -70.10 12.43
C LEU A 18 -35.02 -69.00 11.36
N ALA A 19 -36.14 -68.27 11.34
CA ALA A 19 -36.30 -67.08 10.50
C ALA A 19 -35.50 -65.87 11.01
N PHE A 20 -35.16 -65.82 12.31
CA PHE A 20 -34.34 -64.76 12.90
C PHE A 20 -32.82 -65.03 12.82
N SER A 21 -32.37 -66.22 12.40
CA SER A 21 -30.94 -66.56 12.31
C SER A 21 -30.35 -66.55 10.88
N LEU A 22 -31.16 -66.32 9.84
CA LEU A 22 -30.70 -66.23 8.44
C LEU A 22 -30.60 -64.80 7.89
N GLY A 23 -30.71 -63.77 8.74
CA GLY A 23 -30.72 -62.36 8.33
C GLY A 23 -29.62 -61.51 8.95
N LYS A 24 -28.38 -62.02 9.01
CA LYS A 24 -27.20 -61.15 9.20
C LYS A 24 -26.18 -61.44 8.10
N VAL A 25 -26.56 -61.10 6.87
CA VAL A 25 -25.56 -60.67 5.91
C VAL A 25 -24.98 -59.40 6.52
N LEU A 26 -23.77 -59.50 7.06
CA LEU A 26 -22.94 -58.34 7.33
C LEU A 26 -22.81 -57.65 5.97
N SER A 27 -23.60 -56.61 5.74
CA SER A 27 -23.29 -55.63 4.72
C SER A 27 -21.95 -55.03 5.15
N ILE A 28 -20.87 -55.61 4.64
CA ILE A 28 -19.62 -54.90 4.44
C ILE A 28 -20.05 -53.71 3.59
N HIS A 29 -20.24 -52.57 4.23
CA HIS A 29 -20.23 -51.32 3.53
C HIS A 29 -18.81 -51.22 3.01
N ALA A 30 -18.60 -51.70 1.78
CA ALA A 30 -17.56 -51.13 0.95
C ALA A 30 -17.84 -49.63 1.02
N GLN A 31 -16.96 -48.88 1.68
CA GLN A 31 -16.99 -47.43 1.58
C GLN A 31 -16.98 -47.17 0.07
N ILE A 32 -18.11 -46.70 -0.46
CA ILE A 32 -18.14 -46.11 -1.79
C ILE A 32 -17.05 -45.05 -1.70
N PRO A 33 -16.00 -45.09 -2.54
CA PRO A 33 -14.93 -44.13 -2.39
C PRO A 33 -15.57 -42.77 -2.58
N GLU A 34 -15.60 -41.96 -1.51
CA GLU A 34 -16.06 -40.59 -1.63
C GLU A 34 -14.93 -39.86 -2.34
N GLY A 35 -15.24 -39.23 -3.49
CA GLY A 35 -14.27 -38.38 -4.16
C GLY A 35 -13.73 -37.34 -3.17
N PHE A 36 -12.51 -36.86 -3.39
CA PHE A 36 -11.87 -35.92 -2.46
C PHE A 36 -11.49 -34.62 -3.14
N VAL A 37 -11.52 -33.55 -2.35
CA VAL A 37 -10.85 -32.29 -2.62
C VAL A 37 -9.90 -32.03 -1.46
N ASN A 38 -8.65 -31.71 -1.75
CA ASN A 38 -7.66 -31.42 -0.72
C ASN A 38 -6.87 -30.17 -1.08
N ILE A 39 -6.89 -29.18 -0.19
CA ILE A 39 -6.08 -27.97 -0.29
C ILE A 39 -4.65 -28.30 0.16
N VAL A 40 -3.68 -27.80 -0.59
CA VAL A 40 -2.25 -27.97 -0.39
C VAL A 40 -1.62 -26.60 -0.50
N GLN A 41 -0.84 -26.20 0.50
CA GLN A 41 -0.03 -24.97 0.52
C GLN A 41 -0.83 -23.71 0.14
N ILE A 42 -1.30 -22.98 1.15
CA ILE A 42 -1.99 -21.71 0.97
C ILE A 42 -0.96 -20.57 1.01
N ASP A 43 -1.10 -19.62 0.10
CA ASP A 43 -0.32 -18.39 0.02
C ASP A 43 -1.25 -17.18 0.17
N THR A 44 -0.99 -16.40 1.23
CA THR A 44 -1.70 -15.16 1.59
C THR A 44 -0.82 -13.91 1.42
N SER A 45 0.36 -14.03 0.80
CA SER A 45 1.31 -12.92 0.65
C SER A 45 0.79 -11.77 -0.22
N GLN A 46 -0.19 -12.03 -1.08
CA GLN A 46 -0.83 -11.06 -1.97
C GLN A 46 -2.27 -10.71 -1.51
N PHE A 47 -2.58 -10.91 -0.23
CA PHE A 47 -3.90 -10.62 0.33
C PHE A 47 -4.40 -9.22 -0.07
N PRO A 48 -5.65 -9.04 -0.54
CA PRO A 48 -6.79 -9.95 -0.42
C PRO A 48 -6.85 -11.07 -1.46
N LYS A 49 -5.94 -11.10 -2.43
CA LYS A 49 -5.81 -12.24 -3.33
C LYS A 49 -5.19 -13.40 -2.55
N ILE A 50 -5.93 -14.50 -2.42
CA ILE A 50 -5.44 -15.75 -1.85
C ILE A 50 -5.23 -16.73 -2.98
N SER A 51 -4.11 -17.47 -2.92
CA SER A 51 -3.86 -18.58 -3.83
C SER A 51 -3.53 -19.85 -3.05
N PHE A 52 -3.91 -20.99 -3.59
CA PHE A 52 -3.54 -22.28 -3.02
C PHE A 52 -3.51 -23.35 -4.10
N TYR A 53 -2.85 -24.47 -3.82
CA TYR A 53 -2.91 -25.63 -4.70
C TYR A 53 -3.96 -26.61 -4.20
N MET A 54 -4.64 -27.32 -5.09
CA MET A 54 -5.58 -28.36 -4.70
C MET A 54 -5.43 -29.61 -5.54
N LYS A 55 -5.73 -30.73 -4.89
CA LYS A 55 -5.87 -32.05 -5.52
C LYS A 55 -7.34 -32.41 -5.48
N ALA A 56 -7.84 -32.98 -6.57
CA ALA A 56 -9.23 -33.37 -6.68
C ALA A 56 -9.33 -34.74 -7.36
N ALA A 57 -10.09 -35.66 -6.78
CA ALA A 57 -10.40 -36.96 -7.36
C ALA A 57 -11.89 -37.27 -7.25
N ASP A 58 -12.38 -38.02 -8.23
CA ASP A 58 -13.75 -38.49 -8.31
C ASP A 58 -13.99 -39.67 -7.34
N PRO A 59 -15.25 -40.11 -7.18
CA PRO A 59 -15.59 -41.28 -6.39
C PRO A 59 -14.96 -42.60 -6.83
N ASP A 60 -14.34 -42.67 -8.01
CA ASP A 60 -13.58 -43.83 -8.46
C ASP A 60 -12.08 -43.70 -8.12
N GLY A 61 -11.70 -42.65 -7.40
CA GLY A 61 -10.31 -42.33 -7.03
C GLY A 61 -9.48 -41.78 -8.18
N LYS A 62 -10.08 -41.53 -9.34
CA LYS A 62 -9.39 -40.93 -10.49
C LYS A 62 -9.39 -39.42 -10.35
N PRO A 63 -8.31 -38.72 -10.73
CA PRO A 63 -8.32 -37.27 -10.67
C PRO A 63 -9.39 -36.72 -11.59
N ILE A 64 -10.13 -35.75 -11.07
CA ILE A 64 -11.13 -35.05 -11.87
C ILE A 64 -10.37 -34.31 -12.97
N GLN A 65 -10.60 -34.68 -14.23
CA GLN A 65 -9.99 -34.04 -15.38
C GLN A 65 -10.84 -32.84 -15.82
N ASN A 66 -10.19 -31.86 -16.47
CA ASN A 66 -10.85 -30.69 -17.06
C ASN A 66 -11.70 -29.90 -16.07
N LEU A 67 -11.15 -29.67 -14.87
CA LEU A 67 -11.70 -28.74 -13.90
C LEU A 67 -11.69 -27.33 -14.48
N SER A 68 -12.81 -26.64 -14.35
CA SER A 68 -12.95 -25.23 -14.67
C SER A 68 -13.10 -24.40 -13.39
N ALA A 69 -12.79 -23.11 -13.44
CA ALA A 69 -12.98 -22.21 -12.30
C ALA A 69 -14.44 -22.18 -11.80
N SER A 70 -15.42 -22.40 -12.68
CA SER A 70 -16.84 -22.48 -12.30
C SER A 70 -17.24 -23.73 -11.54
N ASP A 71 -16.42 -24.80 -11.60
CA ASP A 71 -16.67 -26.04 -10.87
C ASP A 71 -16.20 -25.96 -9.41
N ILE A 72 -15.50 -24.87 -9.02
CA ILE A 72 -14.93 -24.67 -7.69
C ILE A 72 -15.53 -23.43 -7.03
N LEU A 73 -15.98 -23.61 -5.79
CA LEU A 73 -16.38 -22.55 -4.88
C LEU A 73 -15.49 -22.56 -3.64
N ILE A 74 -15.27 -21.39 -3.06
CA ILE A 74 -14.52 -21.25 -1.82
C ILE A 74 -15.48 -20.93 -0.67
N LYS A 75 -15.20 -21.53 0.47
CA LYS A 75 -15.83 -21.23 1.75
C LYS A 75 -14.79 -20.65 2.70
N GLU A 76 -15.06 -19.46 3.20
CA GLU A 76 -14.29 -18.78 4.24
C GLU A 76 -15.15 -18.68 5.51
N ASP A 77 -14.75 -19.34 6.58
CA ASP A 77 -15.51 -19.44 7.84
C ASP A 77 -16.97 -19.90 7.62
N SER A 78 -17.92 -18.98 7.76
CA SER A 78 -19.36 -19.20 7.54
C SER A 78 -19.83 -18.76 6.15
N VAL A 79 -19.03 -18.00 5.41
CA VAL A 79 -19.35 -17.51 4.07
C VAL A 79 -19.02 -18.59 3.05
N SER A 80 -20.03 -19.10 2.35
CA SER A 80 -19.89 -20.00 1.21
C SER A 80 -19.99 -19.25 -0.12
N ASP A 81 -19.72 -19.95 -1.21
CA ASP A 81 -20.03 -19.54 -2.59
C ASP A 81 -19.14 -18.42 -3.15
N ILE A 82 -17.95 -18.23 -2.57
CA ILE A 82 -16.94 -17.31 -3.12
C ILE A 82 -16.40 -17.89 -4.42
N ARG A 83 -16.49 -17.13 -5.50
CA ARG A 83 -16.08 -17.58 -6.84
C ARG A 83 -14.58 -17.54 -7.00
N VAL A 84 -14.05 -18.61 -7.59
CA VAL A 84 -12.66 -18.65 -8.05
C VAL A 84 -12.46 -17.67 -9.21
N THR A 85 -11.40 -16.88 -9.13
CA THR A 85 -11.01 -15.91 -10.17
C THR A 85 -10.17 -16.58 -11.26
N SER A 86 -9.27 -17.49 -10.87
CA SER A 86 -8.44 -18.26 -11.81
C SER A 86 -8.25 -19.69 -11.32
N LEU A 87 -8.26 -20.64 -12.25
CA LEU A 87 -7.91 -22.04 -12.02
C LEU A 87 -6.96 -22.49 -13.12
N GLU A 88 -5.75 -22.85 -12.73
CA GLU A 88 -4.70 -23.31 -13.63
C GLU A 88 -4.32 -24.74 -13.29
N THR A 89 -4.05 -25.56 -14.32
CA THR A 89 -3.54 -26.92 -14.12
C THR A 89 -2.03 -26.89 -14.23
N GLU A 90 -1.35 -27.39 -13.21
CA GLU A 90 0.10 -27.50 -13.17
C GLU A 90 0.53 -28.96 -13.05
N GLU A 91 1.71 -29.26 -13.57
CA GLU A 91 2.38 -30.55 -13.38
C GLU A 91 3.69 -30.33 -12.61
N PRO A 92 3.69 -30.39 -11.26
CA PRO A 92 4.88 -30.15 -10.46
C PRO A 92 5.96 -31.22 -10.63
N GLY A 93 5.62 -32.37 -11.23
CA GLY A 93 6.52 -33.50 -11.43
C GLY A 93 6.43 -34.58 -10.36
N ILE A 94 7.08 -35.71 -10.63
CA ILE A 94 7.16 -36.87 -9.74
C ILE A 94 8.63 -37.15 -9.47
N GLN A 95 8.97 -37.29 -8.19
CA GLN A 95 10.21 -37.92 -7.76
C GLN A 95 9.99 -39.44 -7.78
N MET A 96 10.60 -40.12 -8.73
CA MET A 96 10.52 -41.57 -8.93
C MET A 96 11.82 -42.23 -8.48
N ILE A 97 11.76 -43.11 -7.49
CA ILE A 97 12.90 -43.92 -7.06
C ILE A 97 12.65 -45.37 -7.47
N VAL A 98 13.45 -45.89 -8.40
CA VAL A 98 13.43 -47.30 -8.77
C VAL A 98 14.33 -48.05 -7.78
N ALA A 99 13.73 -48.89 -6.94
CA ALA A 99 14.42 -49.63 -5.90
C ALA A 99 14.47 -51.11 -6.26
N TYR A 100 15.62 -51.56 -6.75
CA TYR A 100 15.86 -52.98 -7.03
C TYR A 100 16.36 -53.69 -5.77
N ASN A 101 15.58 -54.64 -5.28
CA ASN A 101 16.10 -55.71 -4.43
C ASN A 101 16.49 -56.87 -5.34
N LEU A 102 17.77 -57.01 -5.61
CA LEU A 102 18.37 -58.02 -6.47
C LEU A 102 18.52 -59.35 -5.72
N GLY A 103 18.48 -60.44 -6.49
CA GLY A 103 18.79 -61.78 -6.02
C GLY A 103 18.57 -62.83 -7.10
N PRO A 104 18.92 -64.11 -6.83
CA PRO A 104 18.99 -65.14 -7.86
C PRO A 104 17.66 -65.43 -8.55
N ALA A 105 16.54 -65.26 -7.85
CA ALA A 105 15.20 -65.49 -8.41
C ALA A 105 14.87 -64.59 -9.61
N LEU A 106 15.53 -63.43 -9.74
CA LEU A 106 15.34 -62.51 -10.87
C LEU A 106 16.10 -62.96 -12.13
N SER A 107 17.06 -63.89 -11.99
CA SER A 107 17.81 -64.47 -13.12
C SER A 107 17.03 -65.54 -13.89
N ASN A 108 15.89 -65.99 -13.34
CA ASN A 108 14.99 -66.92 -14.02
C ASN A 108 14.54 -66.35 -15.38
N SER A 109 14.31 -67.22 -16.36
CA SER A 109 13.92 -66.80 -17.70
C SER A 109 12.54 -66.14 -17.71
N ALA A 110 12.39 -65.14 -18.59
CA ALA A 110 11.12 -64.55 -18.97
C ALA A 110 10.63 -65.14 -20.31
N SER A 111 9.31 -65.18 -20.50
CA SER A 111 8.67 -65.65 -21.75
C SER A 111 9.00 -64.78 -22.98
N THR A 112 9.33 -63.51 -22.76
CA THR A 112 9.77 -62.56 -23.78
C THR A 112 11.24 -62.72 -24.20
N GLY A 113 11.98 -63.65 -23.58
CA GLY A 113 13.42 -63.82 -23.75
C GLY A 113 14.23 -63.08 -22.67
N GLY A 114 15.44 -63.57 -22.39
CA GLY A 114 16.29 -63.02 -21.32
C GLY A 114 15.83 -63.41 -19.90
N THR A 115 16.30 -62.67 -18.90
CA THR A 115 15.94 -62.87 -17.49
C THR A 115 14.71 -62.04 -17.10
N ARG A 116 14.02 -62.42 -16.02
CA ARG A 116 12.91 -61.62 -15.46
C ARG A 116 13.36 -60.22 -15.04
N PHE A 117 14.59 -60.09 -14.55
CA PHE A 117 15.19 -58.77 -14.30
C PHE A 117 15.22 -57.92 -15.58
N GLN A 118 15.73 -58.49 -16.68
CA GLN A 118 15.85 -57.77 -17.94
C GLN A 118 14.48 -57.33 -18.46
N ALA A 119 13.46 -58.19 -18.39
CA ALA A 119 12.09 -57.81 -18.78
C ALA A 119 11.54 -56.64 -17.95
N VAL A 120 11.73 -56.65 -16.62
CA VAL A 120 11.31 -55.56 -15.73
C VAL A 120 12.09 -54.27 -16.00
N ASN A 121 13.41 -54.37 -16.10
CA ASN A 121 14.30 -53.24 -16.33
C ASN A 121 14.01 -52.56 -17.68
N GLU A 122 13.80 -53.35 -18.73
CA GLU A 122 13.46 -52.83 -20.06
C GLU A 122 12.09 -52.14 -20.08
N THR A 123 11.10 -52.68 -19.36
CA THR A 123 9.78 -52.05 -19.23
C THR A 123 9.88 -50.67 -18.57
N ILE A 124 10.65 -50.56 -17.49
CA ILE A 124 10.86 -49.30 -16.78
C ILE A 124 11.67 -48.33 -17.66
N ALA A 125 12.74 -48.80 -18.32
CA ALA A 125 13.57 -47.98 -19.20
C ALA A 125 12.75 -47.40 -20.38
N ASN A 126 11.92 -48.22 -21.02
CA ASN A 126 11.05 -47.78 -22.12
C ASN A 126 10.02 -46.75 -21.66
N TRP A 127 9.45 -46.90 -20.46
CA TRP A 127 8.54 -45.90 -19.89
C TRP A 127 9.26 -44.57 -19.65
N VAL A 128 10.45 -44.59 -19.04
CA VAL A 128 11.24 -43.38 -18.81
C VAL A 128 11.62 -42.71 -20.13
N GLU A 129 12.09 -43.47 -21.12
CA GLU A 129 12.44 -42.96 -22.45
C GLU A 129 11.25 -42.29 -23.15
N GLY A 130 10.03 -42.77 -22.91
CA GLY A 130 8.80 -42.17 -23.42
C GLY A 130 8.43 -40.83 -22.77
N ARG A 131 9.12 -40.39 -21.70
CA ARG A 131 8.85 -39.11 -21.04
C ARG A 131 9.42 -37.92 -21.85
N PRO A 132 8.74 -36.76 -21.87
CA PRO A 132 9.27 -35.56 -22.50
C PRO A 132 10.62 -35.13 -21.92
N SER A 133 11.53 -34.60 -22.75
CA SER A 133 12.85 -34.14 -22.29
C SER A 133 12.79 -32.95 -21.32
N ASN A 134 11.68 -32.21 -21.32
CA ASN A 134 11.38 -31.13 -20.38
C ASN A 134 10.47 -31.58 -19.22
N SER A 135 10.36 -32.89 -18.97
CA SER A 135 9.57 -33.41 -17.84
C SER A 135 10.08 -32.81 -16.52
N PRO A 136 9.18 -32.36 -15.63
CA PRO A 136 9.55 -31.88 -14.29
C PRO A 136 9.89 -33.03 -13.31
N ASP A 137 9.85 -34.28 -13.78
CA ASP A 137 10.20 -35.46 -13.00
C ASP A 137 11.69 -35.52 -12.66
N ASP A 138 12.01 -36.19 -11.57
CA ASP A 138 13.37 -36.66 -11.33
C ASP A 138 13.39 -38.16 -10.98
N PHE A 139 14.48 -38.81 -11.34
CA PHE A 139 14.63 -40.25 -11.28
C PHE A 139 15.86 -40.63 -10.46
N SER A 140 15.70 -41.62 -9.59
CA SER A 140 16.80 -42.17 -8.78
C SER A 140 16.79 -43.69 -8.84
N LEU A 141 17.97 -44.29 -8.70
CA LEU A 141 18.15 -45.73 -8.71
C LEU A 141 18.78 -46.20 -7.39
N ALA A 142 18.14 -47.15 -6.72
CA ALA A 142 18.63 -47.78 -5.50
C ALA A 142 18.74 -49.29 -5.68
N THR A 143 19.80 -49.90 -5.15
CA THR A 143 20.02 -51.36 -5.19
C THR A 143 20.41 -51.91 -3.81
N ASN A 144 20.70 -53.20 -3.71
CA ASN A 144 21.16 -53.87 -2.48
C ASN A 144 22.44 -53.25 -1.89
N THR A 145 23.21 -52.52 -2.69
CA THR A 145 24.45 -51.84 -2.28
C THR A 145 24.26 -50.34 -2.03
N GLY A 146 23.05 -49.82 -2.19
CA GLY A 146 22.71 -48.42 -1.92
C GLY A 146 22.29 -47.63 -3.17
N LEU A 147 22.33 -46.30 -3.07
CA LEU A 147 21.98 -45.38 -4.17
C LEU A 147 23.03 -45.44 -5.29
N GLN A 148 22.58 -45.65 -6.51
CA GLN A 148 23.41 -45.71 -7.73
C GLN A 148 23.35 -44.40 -8.51
N SER A 149 22.18 -43.76 -8.52
CA SER A 149 21.97 -42.43 -9.09
C SER A 149 20.91 -41.69 -8.29
N ILE A 150 21.04 -40.37 -8.22
CA ILE A 150 20.20 -39.51 -7.39
C ILE A 150 19.71 -38.35 -8.26
N ARG A 151 18.38 -38.24 -8.39
CA ARG A 151 17.67 -37.12 -9.03
C ARG A 151 18.19 -36.78 -10.42
N THR A 152 18.42 -37.80 -11.25
CA THR A 152 18.64 -37.64 -12.69
C THR A 152 17.39 -37.01 -13.30
N GLN A 153 17.55 -35.87 -13.98
CA GLN A 153 16.41 -35.09 -14.50
C GLN A 153 16.12 -35.35 -15.96
N ASP A 154 17.13 -35.83 -16.70
CA ASP A 154 16.98 -36.18 -18.10
C ASP A 154 16.48 -37.63 -18.19
N PRO A 155 15.24 -37.84 -18.67
CA PRO A 155 14.69 -39.19 -18.79
C PRO A 155 15.51 -40.06 -19.76
N GLN A 156 16.07 -39.48 -20.82
CA GLN A 156 16.90 -40.23 -21.77
C GLN A 156 18.15 -40.75 -21.08
N LEU A 157 18.86 -39.88 -20.35
CA LEU A 157 20.03 -40.27 -19.58
C LEU A 157 19.71 -41.37 -18.54
N PHE A 158 18.59 -41.24 -17.83
CA PHE A 158 18.20 -42.27 -16.85
C PHE A 158 17.81 -43.60 -17.51
N SER A 159 17.15 -43.56 -18.68
CA SER A 159 16.83 -44.78 -19.44
C SER A 159 18.09 -45.51 -19.92
N GLU A 160 19.12 -44.78 -20.36
CA GLU A 160 20.42 -45.33 -20.72
C GLU A 160 21.15 -45.91 -19.50
N GLN A 161 21.06 -45.25 -18.34
CA GLN A 161 21.58 -45.76 -17.07
C GLN A 161 20.92 -47.10 -16.70
N LEU A 162 19.60 -47.22 -16.84
CA LEU A 162 18.90 -48.48 -16.61
C LEU A 162 19.34 -49.57 -17.59
N ARG A 163 19.41 -49.28 -18.88
CA ARG A 163 19.81 -50.27 -19.90
C ARG A 163 21.27 -50.72 -19.77
N SER A 164 22.15 -49.84 -19.32
CA SER A 164 23.58 -50.16 -19.08
C SER A 164 23.84 -50.77 -17.70
N PHE A 165 22.84 -50.82 -16.81
CA PHE A 165 22.99 -51.36 -15.47
C PHE A 165 23.19 -52.88 -15.49
N ASN A 166 24.38 -53.31 -15.08
CA ASN A 166 24.73 -54.74 -14.98
C ASN A 166 24.43 -55.28 -13.57
N ALA A 167 23.28 -55.93 -13.41
CA ALA A 167 22.87 -56.51 -12.13
C ALA A 167 23.61 -57.81 -11.81
N ASP A 168 24.34 -57.85 -10.69
CA ASP A 168 24.88 -59.11 -10.16
C ASP A 168 23.79 -59.91 -9.45
N LEU A 169 23.03 -60.70 -10.21
CA LEU A 169 21.92 -61.50 -9.67
C LEU A 169 22.38 -62.76 -8.94
N ALA A 170 23.61 -63.23 -9.19
CA ALA A 170 24.10 -64.50 -8.69
C ALA A 170 24.64 -64.38 -7.25
N THR A 171 25.33 -63.28 -6.94
CA THR A 171 25.95 -63.10 -5.62
C THR A 171 25.07 -62.32 -4.65
N ASN A 172 24.22 -61.42 -5.15
CA ASN A 172 23.33 -60.63 -4.29
C ASN A 172 22.30 -61.51 -3.58
N GLN A 173 22.04 -61.21 -2.32
CA GLN A 173 20.96 -61.81 -1.55
C GLN A 173 19.88 -60.77 -1.26
N PRO A 174 18.59 -61.16 -1.32
CA PRO A 174 17.49 -60.24 -1.05
C PRO A 174 17.58 -59.61 0.34
N ASN A 175 17.54 -58.29 0.41
CA ASN A 175 17.57 -57.51 1.64
C ASN A 175 16.67 -56.26 1.55
N LEU A 176 16.67 -55.39 2.56
CA LEU A 176 15.85 -54.17 2.58
C LEU A 176 16.65 -52.89 2.25
N THR A 177 17.92 -53.00 1.87
CA THR A 177 18.81 -51.84 1.69
C THR A 177 18.27 -50.86 0.64
N SER A 178 17.82 -51.35 -0.51
CA SER A 178 17.30 -50.49 -1.58
C SER A 178 16.06 -49.72 -1.14
N LEU A 179 15.13 -50.36 -0.43
CA LEU A 179 13.93 -49.73 0.10
C LEU A 179 14.24 -48.71 1.20
N LEU A 180 15.13 -49.07 2.13
CA LEU A 180 15.58 -48.17 3.21
C LEU A 180 16.24 -46.90 2.65
N GLN A 181 17.18 -47.07 1.72
CA GLN A 181 17.90 -45.95 1.10
C GLN A 181 16.96 -45.07 0.26
N SER A 182 15.93 -45.65 -0.34
CA SER A 182 14.90 -44.89 -1.06
C SER A 182 14.07 -44.02 -0.10
N LEU A 183 13.70 -44.55 1.07
CA LEU A 183 13.01 -43.79 2.12
C LEU A 183 13.92 -42.77 2.81
N ASP A 184 15.23 -43.01 2.88
CA ASP A 184 16.22 -42.03 3.31
C ASP A 184 16.30 -40.87 2.31
N LEU A 185 16.45 -41.17 1.02
CA LEU A 185 16.47 -40.15 -0.04
C LEU A 185 15.15 -39.35 -0.13
N ALA A 186 14.02 -39.97 0.18
CA ALA A 186 12.72 -39.29 0.21
C ALA A 186 12.61 -38.21 1.30
N THR A 187 13.53 -38.20 2.29
CA THR A 187 13.59 -37.12 3.30
C THR A 187 14.20 -35.83 2.75
N ASP A 188 14.95 -35.91 1.65
CA ASP A 188 15.54 -34.74 1.03
C ASP A 188 14.44 -33.83 0.43
N PRO A 189 14.52 -32.50 0.63
CA PRO A 189 13.54 -31.58 0.08
C PRO A 189 13.53 -31.66 -1.45
N ASN A 190 12.36 -31.78 -2.06
CA ASN A 190 12.21 -31.76 -3.51
C ASN A 190 12.47 -30.35 -4.05
N ARG A 191 12.91 -30.25 -5.30
CA ARG A 191 13.12 -28.95 -5.96
C ARG A 191 11.81 -28.15 -6.03
N ASN A 192 10.72 -28.85 -6.34
CA ASN A 192 9.37 -28.33 -6.19
C ASN A 192 8.70 -29.08 -5.03
N ALA A 193 8.27 -28.35 -4.00
CA ALA A 193 7.65 -28.91 -2.80
C ALA A 193 6.34 -29.68 -3.08
N LEU A 194 5.71 -29.42 -4.23
CA LEU A 194 4.47 -30.06 -4.66
C LEU A 194 4.71 -31.38 -5.42
N MET A 195 5.96 -31.73 -5.74
CA MET A 195 6.30 -33.01 -6.37
C MET A 195 5.85 -34.17 -5.50
N ARG A 196 5.23 -35.17 -6.13
CA ARG A 196 4.89 -36.42 -5.45
C ARG A 196 6.10 -37.32 -5.34
N ARG A 197 6.19 -38.09 -4.25
CA ARG A 197 7.27 -39.04 -4.01
C ARG A 197 6.76 -40.45 -4.22
N VAL A 198 7.44 -41.19 -5.08
CA VAL A 198 7.09 -42.55 -5.43
C VAL A 198 8.32 -43.45 -5.39
N ILE A 199 8.16 -44.62 -4.79
CA ILE A 199 9.14 -45.71 -4.86
C ILE A 199 8.50 -46.85 -5.66
N LEU A 200 9.17 -47.29 -6.72
CA LEU A 200 8.87 -48.56 -7.38
C LEU A 200 9.84 -49.61 -6.84
N TYR A 201 9.35 -50.43 -5.92
CA TYR A 201 10.12 -51.49 -5.29
C TYR A 201 9.97 -52.80 -6.06
N VAL A 202 11.00 -53.17 -6.80
CA VAL A 202 11.08 -54.42 -7.55
C VAL A 202 11.86 -55.42 -6.71
N THR A 203 11.22 -56.52 -6.31
CA THR A 203 11.80 -57.43 -5.31
C THR A 203 11.47 -58.89 -5.62
N PRO A 204 12.36 -59.85 -5.33
CA PRO A 204 11.96 -61.24 -5.15
C PRO A 204 11.30 -61.39 -3.78
N GLN A 205 11.02 -62.63 -3.38
CA GLN A 205 10.69 -62.93 -2.00
C GLN A 205 11.80 -62.44 -1.06
N ILE A 206 11.43 -61.64 -0.05
CA ILE A 206 12.35 -61.21 1.00
C ILE A 206 12.60 -62.34 1.99
N ASN A 207 13.71 -62.28 2.73
CA ASN A 207 13.95 -63.22 3.82
C ASN A 207 12.91 -63.02 4.94
N VAL A 208 12.45 -64.13 5.56
CA VAL A 208 11.54 -64.09 6.70
C VAL A 208 12.05 -63.23 7.86
N THR A 209 13.38 -63.13 8.03
CA THR A 209 14.00 -62.26 9.05
C THR A 209 13.75 -60.77 8.81
N ASN A 210 13.42 -60.37 7.58
CA ASN A 210 13.20 -58.98 7.20
C ASN A 210 11.72 -58.57 7.30
N VAL A 211 10.81 -59.54 7.46
CA VAL A 211 9.36 -59.30 7.49
C VAL A 211 8.95 -58.38 8.64
N SER A 212 9.55 -58.55 9.82
CA SER A 212 9.21 -57.75 11.02
C SER A 212 9.58 -56.27 10.88
N ALA A 213 10.49 -55.92 9.97
CA ALA A 213 10.87 -54.53 9.74
C ALA A 213 9.87 -53.76 8.87
N ILE A 214 9.06 -54.46 8.07
CA ILE A 214 8.17 -53.84 7.08
C ILE A 214 7.15 -52.90 7.73
N SER A 215 6.59 -53.24 8.89
CA SER A 215 5.60 -52.37 9.56
C SER A 215 6.16 -50.99 9.88
N GLY A 216 7.41 -50.91 10.36
CA GLY A 216 8.08 -49.63 10.61
C GLY A 216 8.38 -48.84 9.33
N LEU A 217 8.56 -49.52 8.19
CA LEU A 217 8.72 -48.87 6.89
C LEU A 217 7.40 -48.31 6.36
N ILE A 218 6.27 -48.98 6.65
CA ILE A 218 4.93 -48.47 6.34
C ILE A 218 4.70 -47.14 7.07
N ASP A 219 4.90 -47.14 8.39
CA ASP A 219 4.70 -45.93 9.21
C ASP A 219 5.56 -44.77 8.70
N ARG A 220 6.82 -45.06 8.39
CA ARG A 220 7.75 -44.08 7.82
C ARG A 220 7.28 -43.53 6.48
N ALA A 221 6.89 -44.39 5.54
CA ALA A 221 6.43 -43.98 4.22
C ALA A 221 5.15 -43.14 4.27
N VAL A 222 4.19 -43.54 5.12
CA VAL A 222 2.94 -42.79 5.36
C VAL A 222 3.23 -41.41 5.95
N GLN A 223 4.08 -41.32 6.98
CA GLN A 223 4.46 -40.05 7.60
C GLN A 223 5.19 -39.12 6.62
N GLN A 224 5.97 -39.69 5.70
CA GLN A 224 6.72 -38.95 4.69
C GLN A 224 5.89 -38.68 3.41
N ASN A 225 4.65 -39.15 3.35
CA ASN A 225 3.77 -39.06 2.17
C ASN A 225 4.44 -39.64 0.90
N VAL A 226 5.08 -40.80 1.05
CA VAL A 226 5.76 -41.55 -0.03
C VAL A 226 4.90 -42.76 -0.40
N MET A 227 4.51 -42.84 -1.67
CA MET A 227 3.75 -43.99 -2.20
C MET A 227 4.71 -45.08 -2.67
N ILE A 228 4.44 -46.33 -2.29
CA ILE A 228 5.29 -47.47 -2.64
C ILE A 228 4.51 -48.43 -3.53
N PHE A 229 4.98 -48.61 -4.76
CA PHE A 229 4.50 -49.65 -5.66
C PHE A 229 5.42 -50.85 -5.52
N VAL A 230 4.85 -52.06 -5.45
CA VAL A 230 5.63 -53.28 -5.27
C VAL A 230 5.43 -54.21 -6.46
N TRP A 231 6.51 -54.50 -7.16
CA TRP A 231 6.56 -55.55 -8.18
C TRP A 231 7.31 -56.75 -7.62
N LEU A 232 6.56 -57.76 -7.17
CA LEU A 232 7.10 -59.02 -6.69
C LEU A 232 7.44 -59.92 -7.89
N VAL A 233 8.69 -60.32 -8.02
CA VAL A 233 9.15 -61.27 -9.04
C VAL A 233 9.26 -62.66 -8.42
N GLY A 234 8.40 -63.60 -8.82
CA GLY A 234 8.30 -64.91 -8.16
C GLY A 234 7.55 -65.97 -8.95
N PRO A 235 7.39 -67.20 -8.43
CA PRO A 235 6.54 -68.20 -9.05
C PRO A 235 5.05 -67.86 -8.91
N ALA A 236 4.19 -68.38 -9.80
CA ALA A 236 2.75 -68.07 -9.81
C ALA A 236 2.02 -68.47 -8.52
N ASN A 237 2.50 -69.50 -7.82
CA ASN A 237 1.93 -69.96 -6.57
C ASN A 237 2.52 -69.26 -5.32
N VAL A 238 3.36 -68.23 -5.47
CA VAL A 238 4.09 -67.65 -4.33
C VAL A 238 3.17 -67.15 -3.22
N GLU A 239 2.02 -66.58 -3.58
CA GLU A 239 1.06 -66.04 -2.61
C GLU A 239 0.44 -67.13 -1.73
N THR A 240 0.22 -68.32 -2.29
CA THR A 240 -0.36 -69.46 -1.55
C THR A 240 0.73 -70.27 -0.86
N SER A 241 1.91 -70.39 -1.46
CA SER A 241 3.01 -71.18 -0.90
C SER A 241 3.78 -70.45 0.21
N ASN A 242 3.83 -69.11 0.20
CA ASN A 242 4.59 -68.32 1.17
C ASN A 242 3.88 -67.00 1.57
N PRO A 243 2.65 -67.08 2.11
CA PRO A 243 1.86 -65.89 2.44
C PRO A 243 2.51 -64.99 3.50
N SER A 244 3.29 -65.56 4.43
CA SER A 244 3.95 -64.80 5.51
C SER A 244 5.02 -63.81 5.00
N VAL A 245 5.55 -64.01 3.80
CA VAL A 245 6.51 -63.12 3.15
C VAL A 245 5.83 -62.18 2.15
N VAL A 246 4.78 -62.65 1.48
CA VAL A 246 4.05 -61.87 0.47
C VAL A 246 3.09 -60.86 1.08
N GLN A 247 2.36 -61.22 2.14
CA GLN A 247 1.37 -60.35 2.75
C GLN A 247 1.96 -59.00 3.24
N PRO A 248 3.11 -58.97 3.93
CA PRO A 248 3.76 -57.70 4.30
C PRO A 248 4.10 -56.80 3.10
N LEU A 249 4.47 -57.41 1.96
CA LEU A 249 4.76 -56.67 0.72
C LEU A 249 3.49 -56.11 0.07
N LYS A 250 2.34 -56.78 0.22
CA LYS A 250 1.03 -56.23 -0.16
C LYS A 250 0.63 -55.10 0.78
N ASP A 251 0.82 -55.30 2.08
CA ASP A 251 0.45 -54.32 3.11
C ASP A 251 1.19 -53.00 2.90
N ILE A 252 2.51 -53.04 2.65
CA ILE A 252 3.27 -51.80 2.38
C ILE A 252 2.82 -51.08 1.11
N ALA A 253 2.47 -51.81 0.05
CA ALA A 253 1.96 -51.19 -1.16
C ALA A 253 0.60 -50.51 -0.90
N LEU A 254 -0.34 -51.24 -0.32
CA LEU A 254 -1.72 -50.76 -0.15
C LEU A 254 -1.82 -49.68 0.93
N SER A 255 -1.11 -49.81 2.05
CA SER A 255 -1.14 -48.82 3.14
C SER A 255 -0.48 -47.50 2.79
N THR A 256 0.43 -47.47 1.80
CA THR A 256 1.06 -46.23 1.32
C THR A 256 0.33 -45.61 0.13
N GLY A 257 -0.79 -46.18 -0.31
CA GLY A 257 -1.56 -45.71 -1.47
C GLY A 257 -0.99 -46.12 -2.83
N GLY A 258 -0.03 -47.07 -2.85
CA GLY A 258 0.47 -47.69 -4.06
C GLY A 258 -0.29 -48.98 -4.43
N GLN A 259 0.33 -49.81 -5.27
CA GLN A 259 -0.25 -51.07 -5.74
C GLN A 259 0.78 -52.20 -5.72
N PHE A 260 0.26 -53.42 -5.58
CA PHE A 260 1.05 -54.65 -5.62
C PHE A 260 0.80 -55.39 -6.93
N PHE A 261 1.88 -55.84 -7.56
CA PHE A 261 1.85 -56.65 -8.78
C PHE A 261 2.79 -57.86 -8.63
N LEU A 262 2.33 -59.05 -9.04
CA LEU A 262 3.13 -60.26 -9.10
C LEU A 262 3.54 -60.54 -10.55
N TYR A 263 4.84 -60.49 -10.83
CA TYR A 263 5.39 -60.90 -12.11
C TYR A 263 5.95 -62.32 -12.05
N THR A 264 5.38 -63.22 -12.85
CA THR A 264 5.74 -64.64 -12.89
C THR A 264 6.77 -64.97 -13.96
N GLY A 265 7.20 -64.00 -14.77
CA GLY A 265 7.95 -64.22 -16.01
C GLY A 265 7.06 -64.43 -17.25
N GLU A 266 5.75 -64.49 -17.04
CA GLU A 266 4.72 -64.58 -18.08
C GLU A 266 3.74 -63.41 -17.94
N GLY A 267 3.10 -63.04 -19.06
CA GLY A 267 2.18 -61.91 -19.12
C GLY A 267 2.88 -60.55 -19.24
N ASP A 268 2.07 -59.52 -19.44
CA ASP A 268 2.54 -58.15 -19.63
C ASP A 268 2.87 -57.50 -18.28
N LEU A 269 3.94 -56.72 -18.25
CA LEU A 269 4.29 -55.88 -17.11
C LEU A 269 3.45 -54.60 -17.13
N PRO A 270 3.04 -54.06 -15.96
CA PRO A 270 2.28 -52.81 -15.91
C PRO A 270 3.10 -51.64 -16.44
N ASN A 271 2.45 -50.70 -17.13
CA ASN A 271 3.06 -49.42 -17.45
C ASN A 271 3.06 -48.54 -16.18
N PRO A 272 4.23 -48.06 -15.68
CA PRO A 272 4.25 -47.19 -14.51
C PRO A 272 3.36 -45.94 -14.66
N GLU A 273 3.18 -45.42 -15.88
CA GLU A 273 2.33 -44.26 -16.12
C GLU A 273 0.85 -44.49 -15.76
N ASP A 274 0.37 -45.73 -15.79
CA ASP A 274 -1.01 -46.06 -15.40
C ASP A 274 -1.26 -45.76 -13.92
N TYR A 275 -0.22 -45.89 -13.09
CA TYR A 275 -0.26 -45.49 -11.69
C TYR A 275 -0.06 -43.98 -11.51
N LEU A 276 0.86 -43.42 -12.29
CA LEU A 276 1.43 -42.09 -12.03
C LEU A 276 0.67 -40.94 -12.68
N SER A 277 0.05 -41.15 -13.83
CA SER A 277 -0.61 -40.11 -14.64
C SER A 277 -1.61 -39.29 -13.82
N ALA A 278 -2.35 -39.98 -12.94
CA ALA A 278 -3.31 -39.37 -12.07
C ALA A 278 -2.69 -38.37 -11.07
N MET A 279 -1.45 -38.61 -10.69
CA MET A 279 -0.77 -37.91 -9.63
C MET A 279 0.02 -36.69 -10.09
N ARG A 280 0.22 -36.58 -11.41
CA ARG A 280 1.01 -35.52 -12.04
C ARG A 280 0.38 -34.16 -11.93
N LYS A 281 -0.95 -34.09 -11.95
CA LYS A 281 -1.68 -32.82 -11.98
C LYS A 281 -2.00 -32.30 -10.59
N ILE A 282 -1.89 -30.99 -10.44
CA ILE A 282 -2.39 -30.21 -9.32
C ILE A 282 -3.06 -28.95 -9.88
N TYR A 283 -4.04 -28.41 -9.15
CA TYR A 283 -4.77 -27.23 -9.58
C TYR A 283 -4.33 -26.05 -8.74
N LYS A 284 -3.83 -24.99 -9.37
CA LYS A 284 -3.59 -23.71 -8.70
C LYS A 284 -4.88 -22.90 -8.76
N VAL A 285 -5.39 -22.54 -7.59
CA VAL A 285 -6.65 -21.81 -7.42
C VAL A 285 -6.34 -20.43 -6.90
N GLU A 286 -6.93 -19.41 -7.50
CA GLU A 286 -6.83 -18.02 -7.05
C GLU A 286 -8.21 -17.41 -6.87
N TYR A 287 -8.42 -16.69 -5.78
CA TYR A 287 -9.67 -15.98 -5.52
C TYR A 287 -9.43 -14.70 -4.69
N ILE A 288 -10.41 -13.81 -4.65
CA ILE A 288 -10.38 -12.62 -3.80
C ILE A 288 -11.11 -12.92 -2.49
N SER A 289 -10.39 -12.84 -1.39
CA SER A 289 -10.91 -13.07 -0.04
C SER A 289 -11.89 -11.98 0.37
N THR A 290 -12.89 -12.38 1.15
CA THR A 290 -13.88 -11.49 1.77
C THR A 290 -13.58 -11.26 3.26
N LEU A 291 -12.52 -11.87 3.78
CA LEU A 291 -12.12 -11.76 5.17
C LEU A 291 -11.70 -10.33 5.51
N ASN A 292 -12.23 -9.81 6.61
CA ASN A 292 -11.97 -8.46 7.09
C ASN A 292 -11.70 -8.39 8.60
N GLN A 293 -11.42 -9.54 9.22
CA GLN A 293 -11.04 -9.62 10.62
C GLN A 293 -9.62 -10.16 10.75
N LYS A 294 -8.93 -9.75 11.83
CA LYS A 294 -7.66 -10.35 12.21
C LYS A 294 -7.89 -11.66 12.95
N GLY A 295 -6.96 -12.60 12.82
CA GLY A 295 -6.96 -13.85 13.57
C GLY A 295 -6.94 -15.08 12.67
N SER A 296 -7.37 -16.19 13.24
CA SER A 296 -7.44 -17.48 12.56
C SER A 296 -8.74 -17.59 11.78
N HIS A 297 -8.64 -18.05 10.53
CA HIS A 297 -9.76 -18.28 9.62
C HIS A 297 -9.65 -19.66 8.97
N LEU A 298 -10.80 -20.23 8.64
CA LEU A 298 -10.88 -21.53 7.99
C LEU A 298 -11.28 -21.36 6.52
N ILE A 299 -10.47 -21.93 5.63
CA ILE A 299 -10.75 -21.98 4.19
C ILE A 299 -11.05 -23.42 3.79
N SER A 300 -12.10 -23.62 3.00
CA SER A 300 -12.41 -24.90 2.35
C SER A 300 -12.70 -24.70 0.87
N ALA A 301 -12.32 -25.67 0.05
CA ALA A 301 -12.65 -25.71 -1.36
C ALA A 301 -13.81 -26.68 -1.58
N ILE A 302 -14.80 -26.25 -2.33
CA ILE A 302 -15.99 -27.03 -2.68
C ILE A 302 -15.92 -27.29 -4.18
N TYR A 303 -15.85 -28.55 -4.56
CA TYR A 303 -16.08 -28.97 -5.94
C TYR A 303 -17.57 -29.26 -6.12
N GLU A 304 -18.17 -28.63 -7.11
CA GLU A 304 -19.59 -28.80 -7.45
C GLU A 304 -19.73 -28.97 -8.96
N LYS A 305 -20.20 -30.15 -9.38
CA LYS A 305 -20.53 -30.43 -10.79
C LYS A 305 -21.72 -31.37 -10.90
N GLY A 306 -22.86 -30.81 -11.32
CA GLY A 306 -24.12 -31.55 -11.38
C GLY A 306 -24.55 -32.01 -9.97
N PRO A 307 -24.82 -33.32 -9.74
CA PRO A 307 -25.20 -33.82 -8.42
C PRO A 307 -24.01 -34.08 -7.48
N VAL A 308 -22.77 -33.98 -7.97
CA VAL A 308 -21.57 -34.29 -7.18
C VAL A 308 -21.09 -33.03 -6.48
N VAL A 309 -21.13 -33.06 -5.14
CA VAL A 309 -20.58 -32.02 -4.28
C VAL A 309 -19.55 -32.65 -3.35
N ILE A 310 -18.31 -32.17 -3.40
CA ILE A 310 -17.22 -32.64 -2.56
C ILE A 310 -16.59 -31.43 -1.88
N THR A 311 -16.51 -31.46 -0.55
CA THR A 311 -15.91 -30.38 0.24
C THR A 311 -14.58 -30.84 0.84
N SER A 312 -13.57 -29.98 0.77
CA SER A 312 -12.28 -30.25 1.38
C SER A 312 -12.36 -30.24 2.91
N LYS A 313 -11.37 -30.85 3.56
CA LYS A 313 -11.11 -30.53 4.97
C LYS A 313 -10.79 -29.03 5.10
N PRO A 314 -11.26 -28.36 6.16
CA PRO A 314 -10.89 -26.97 6.42
C PRO A 314 -9.38 -26.84 6.63
N SER A 315 -8.81 -25.80 6.02
CA SER A 315 -7.41 -25.39 6.20
C SER A 315 -7.37 -24.06 6.94
N GLU A 316 -6.54 -23.98 7.97
CA GLU A 316 -6.42 -22.79 8.81
C GLU A 316 -5.42 -21.80 8.19
N ILE A 317 -5.79 -20.52 8.16
CA ILE A 317 -4.89 -19.41 7.86
C ILE A 317 -4.90 -18.39 8.99
N LEU A 318 -3.79 -17.68 9.19
CA LEU A 318 -3.67 -16.60 10.16
C LEU A 318 -3.52 -15.27 9.43
N LEU A 319 -4.47 -14.36 9.63
CA LEU A 319 -4.44 -13.01 9.07
C LEU A 319 -4.09 -11.99 10.15
N SER A 320 -3.14 -11.11 9.84
CA SER A 320 -2.72 -10.00 10.71
C SER A 320 -3.14 -8.64 10.12
N ILE A 321 -4.35 -8.60 9.51
CA ILE A 321 -4.86 -7.39 8.86
C ILE A 321 -5.29 -6.32 9.87
N THR A 322 -5.10 -5.07 9.50
CA THR A 322 -5.42 -3.88 10.30
C THR A 322 -6.06 -2.80 9.44
N SER A 323 -6.88 -1.93 10.03
CA SER A 323 -7.46 -0.80 9.29
C SER A 323 -6.39 0.07 8.65
N PRO A 324 -6.65 0.64 7.45
CA PRO A 324 -5.76 1.63 6.85
C PRO A 324 -5.63 2.86 7.76
N ASN A 325 -4.48 3.52 7.70
CA ASN A 325 -4.17 4.75 8.41
C ASN A 325 -4.16 5.93 7.44
N ILE A 326 -4.70 7.08 7.85
CA ILE A 326 -4.77 8.29 7.03
C ILE A 326 -3.91 9.37 7.67
N ILE A 327 -2.99 9.94 6.88
CA ILE A 327 -2.11 11.03 7.30
C ILE A 327 -2.41 12.24 6.43
N VAL A 328 -2.93 13.30 7.04
CA VAL A 328 -3.18 14.58 6.33
C VAL A 328 -1.83 15.25 6.05
N ILE A 329 -1.62 15.63 4.79
CA ILE A 329 -0.44 16.34 4.33
C ILE A 329 -0.74 17.83 4.41
N ASP A 330 0.18 18.61 5.02
CA ASP A 330 0.04 20.06 5.21
C ASP A 330 -1.32 20.47 5.83
N PRO A 331 -1.64 19.99 7.06
CA PRO A 331 -2.94 20.23 7.68
C PRO A 331 -3.22 21.74 7.88
N VAL A 332 -4.40 22.17 7.43
CA VAL A 332 -4.87 23.55 7.56
C VAL A 332 -5.58 23.71 8.91
N PHE A 333 -4.99 24.47 9.85
CA PHE A 333 -5.59 24.72 11.17
C PHE A 333 -6.33 26.06 11.27
N SER A 334 -6.06 26.98 10.35
CA SER A 334 -6.72 28.27 10.30
C SER A 334 -6.90 28.70 8.85
N LEU A 335 -8.06 29.28 8.57
CA LEU A 335 -8.49 29.68 7.25
C LEU A 335 -9.18 31.04 7.34
N GLU A 336 -8.73 31.99 6.53
CA GLU A 336 -9.36 33.31 6.47
C GLU A 336 -10.17 33.44 5.17
N ARG A 337 -11.43 33.84 5.29
CA ARG A 337 -12.27 34.22 4.16
C ARG A 337 -12.35 35.74 4.05
N VAL A 338 -11.91 36.27 2.92
CA VAL A 338 -11.85 37.72 2.66
C VAL A 338 -12.87 38.13 1.60
N TRP A 339 -13.41 39.33 1.76
CA TRP A 339 -14.34 39.92 0.78
C TRP A 339 -13.59 40.41 -0.46
N VAL A 340 -13.99 39.92 -1.62
CA VAL A 340 -13.54 40.38 -2.93
C VAL A 340 -14.73 41.03 -3.64
N THR A 341 -14.50 42.23 -4.21
CA THR A 341 -15.49 42.92 -5.02
C THR A 341 -15.37 42.47 -6.47
N ASP A 342 -16.51 42.18 -7.10
CA ASP A 342 -16.58 41.82 -8.52
C ASP A 342 -16.03 42.97 -9.39
N LYS A 343 -15.16 42.62 -10.34
CA LYS A 343 -14.51 43.58 -11.24
C LYS A 343 -15.50 44.20 -12.23
N VAL A 344 -16.62 43.52 -12.51
CA VAL A 344 -17.65 43.93 -13.47
C VAL A 344 -18.80 44.66 -12.78
N ASP A 345 -19.22 44.18 -11.61
CA ASP A 345 -20.27 44.79 -10.80
C ASP A 345 -19.73 45.17 -9.41
N ILE A 346 -19.25 46.40 -9.28
CA ILE A 346 -18.63 46.95 -8.06
C ILE A 346 -19.59 46.92 -6.84
N LYS A 347 -20.89 46.67 -7.05
CA LYS A 347 -21.87 46.51 -5.96
C LYS A 347 -21.95 45.09 -5.40
N LYS A 348 -21.35 44.11 -6.06
CA LYS A 348 -21.32 42.71 -5.60
C LYS A 348 -19.97 42.40 -4.96
N SER A 349 -20.02 41.97 -3.70
CA SER A 349 -18.88 41.39 -3.01
C SER A 349 -19.22 39.96 -2.59
N TYR A 350 -18.24 39.07 -2.69
CA TYR A 350 -18.32 37.68 -2.29
C TYR A 350 -17.08 37.29 -1.47
N LEU A 351 -17.17 36.21 -0.70
CA LEU A 351 -16.08 35.71 0.13
C LEU A 351 -15.21 34.74 -0.65
N THR A 352 -13.90 34.75 -0.41
CA THR A 352 -12.94 33.80 -1.00
C THR A 352 -11.94 33.33 0.07
N PRO A 353 -11.41 32.10 0.00
CA PRO A 353 -11.70 31.08 -1.00
C PRO A 353 -13.09 30.43 -0.82
N ASP A 354 -13.56 29.75 -1.85
CA ASP A 354 -14.80 28.94 -1.81
C ASP A 354 -14.50 27.46 -1.59
N HIS A 355 -13.29 27.01 -1.95
CA HIS A 355 -12.87 25.62 -1.83
C HIS A 355 -11.45 25.54 -1.28
N VAL A 356 -11.19 24.47 -0.50
CA VAL A 356 -9.85 24.12 -0.01
C VAL A 356 -9.58 22.66 -0.34
N ILE A 357 -8.42 22.38 -0.93
CA ILE A 357 -8.01 21.00 -1.21
C ILE A 357 -7.29 20.45 0.02
N ILE A 358 -7.81 19.35 0.56
CA ILE A 358 -7.18 18.60 1.66
C ILE A 358 -6.49 17.40 1.05
N LYS A 359 -5.15 17.38 1.14
CA LYS A 359 -4.32 16.26 0.65
C LYS A 359 -4.02 15.29 1.79
N PHE A 360 -3.91 14.02 1.47
CA PHE A 360 -3.58 12.99 2.46
C PHE A 360 -2.85 11.81 1.83
N LEU A 361 -2.16 11.06 2.67
CA LEU A 361 -1.51 9.80 2.37
C LEU A 361 -2.22 8.67 3.11
N VAL A 362 -2.25 7.49 2.48
CA VAL A 362 -2.78 6.26 3.07
C VAL A 362 -1.63 5.31 3.35
N GLU A 363 -1.55 4.83 4.58
CA GLU A 363 -0.60 3.81 5.01
C GLU A 363 -1.33 2.55 5.47
N PHE A 364 -0.72 1.39 5.23
CA PHE A 364 -1.22 0.10 5.68
C PHE A 364 -0.28 -0.42 6.78
N PRO A 365 -0.65 -0.32 8.08
CA PRO A 365 0.24 -0.69 9.18
C PRO A 365 0.64 -2.17 9.17
N ASP A 366 -0.15 -3.02 8.55
CA ASP A 366 0.12 -4.45 8.35
C ASP A 366 1.07 -4.74 7.17
N GLY A 367 1.49 -3.71 6.42
CA GLY A 367 2.36 -3.84 5.25
C GLY A 367 1.67 -4.40 4.00
N ILE A 368 0.36 -4.69 4.06
CA ILE A 368 -0.41 -5.28 2.97
C ILE A 368 -1.12 -4.14 2.23
N ARG A 369 -0.66 -3.83 1.02
CA ARG A 369 -1.31 -2.81 0.18
C ARG A 369 -2.63 -3.36 -0.37
N ARG A 370 -3.69 -2.58 -0.21
CA ARG A 370 -5.03 -2.90 -0.69
C ARG A 370 -5.56 -1.76 -1.53
N ASP A 371 -6.44 -2.08 -2.47
CA ASP A 371 -7.11 -1.06 -3.28
C ASP A 371 -8.06 -0.25 -2.39
N ILE A 372 -8.16 1.05 -2.67
CA ILE A 372 -9.12 1.93 -2.00
C ILE A 372 -10.38 1.99 -2.84
N VAL A 373 -11.54 1.89 -2.20
CA VAL A 373 -12.85 1.93 -2.87
C VAL A 373 -13.63 3.19 -2.56
N ALA A 374 -13.38 3.83 -1.41
CA ALA A 374 -14.02 5.10 -1.06
C ALA A 374 -13.14 5.96 -0.15
N THR A 375 -13.27 7.28 -0.31
CA THR A 375 -12.74 8.30 0.61
C THR A 375 -13.87 9.27 0.97
N ARG A 376 -13.96 9.69 2.23
CA ARG A 376 -15.02 10.55 2.74
C ARG A 376 -14.44 11.67 3.59
N LEU A 377 -15.00 12.87 3.47
CA LEU A 377 -14.73 14.00 4.36
C LEU A 377 -15.97 14.24 5.21
N PHE A 378 -15.78 14.22 6.53
CA PHE A 378 -16.81 14.57 7.50
C PHE A 378 -16.58 15.97 8.04
N GLU A 379 -17.64 16.78 8.09
CA GLU A 379 -17.68 18.09 8.71
C GLU A 379 -18.59 18.04 9.94
N ASN A 380 -18.04 18.29 11.14
CA ASN A 380 -18.75 18.23 12.42
C ASN A 380 -19.59 16.94 12.58
N GLY A 381 -19.02 15.80 12.13
CA GLY A 381 -19.65 14.47 12.20
C GLY A 381 -20.60 14.12 11.05
N ASN A 382 -20.91 15.04 10.12
CA ASN A 382 -21.75 14.78 8.96
C ASN A 382 -20.91 14.55 7.71
N ILE A 383 -21.30 13.62 6.82
CA ILE A 383 -20.62 13.42 5.54
C ILE A 383 -20.82 14.68 4.67
N LEU A 384 -19.71 15.32 4.33
CA LEU A 384 -19.69 16.48 3.42
C LEU A 384 -19.35 16.04 2.00
N VAL A 385 -18.33 15.18 1.85
CA VAL A 385 -17.86 14.67 0.56
C VAL A 385 -17.73 13.16 0.62
N GLU A 386 -18.16 12.48 -0.44
CA GLU A 386 -17.88 11.08 -0.69
C GLU A 386 -17.32 10.93 -2.11
N ASN A 387 -16.12 10.36 -2.20
CA ASN A 387 -15.46 10.07 -3.45
C ASN A 387 -15.27 8.55 -3.60
N LEU A 388 -15.87 7.99 -4.63
CA LEU A 388 -15.85 6.56 -4.99
C LEU A 388 -14.96 6.27 -6.20
N SER A 389 -14.18 7.26 -6.64
CA SER A 389 -13.34 7.17 -7.84
C SER A 389 -11.93 7.71 -7.59
N SER A 390 -10.95 7.06 -8.21
CA SER A 390 -9.57 7.53 -8.20
C SER A 390 -9.45 8.94 -8.80
N PRO A 391 -8.58 9.83 -8.28
CA PRO A 391 -7.59 9.59 -7.22
C PRO A 391 -8.16 9.66 -5.80
N PHE A 392 -7.56 8.88 -4.90
CA PHE A 392 -7.95 8.76 -3.48
C PHE A 392 -6.93 9.40 -2.53
N ASP A 393 -6.32 10.51 -2.94
CA ASP A 393 -5.25 11.22 -2.23
C ASP A 393 -5.58 12.69 -1.90
N GLN A 394 -6.75 13.17 -2.35
CA GLN A 394 -7.23 14.51 -2.07
C GLN A 394 -8.76 14.57 -2.05
N LEU A 395 -9.28 15.48 -1.22
CA LEU A 395 -10.70 15.83 -1.17
C LEU A 395 -10.86 17.35 -1.20
N GLU A 396 -11.90 17.83 -1.88
CA GLU A 396 -12.22 19.25 -1.98
C GLU A 396 -13.25 19.64 -0.92
N TRP A 397 -12.86 20.52 -0.01
CA TRP A 397 -13.72 21.06 1.03
C TRP A 397 -14.37 22.36 0.54
N ASP A 398 -15.69 22.32 0.28
CA ASP A 398 -16.50 23.50 -0.04
C ASP A 398 -16.83 24.30 1.23
N ILE A 399 -16.25 25.49 1.31
CA ILE A 399 -16.44 26.47 2.40
C ILE A 399 -17.28 27.67 1.96
N SER A 400 -17.81 27.66 0.73
CA SER A 400 -18.51 28.80 0.11
C SER A 400 -19.64 29.32 0.98
N LYS A 401 -20.32 28.43 1.70
CA LYS A 401 -21.47 28.69 2.59
C LYS A 401 -21.10 29.23 3.97
N ILE A 402 -19.82 29.28 4.34
CA ILE A 402 -19.38 29.71 5.68
C ILE A 402 -19.22 31.24 5.71
N ASP A 403 -20.22 31.96 6.19
CA ASP A 403 -20.28 33.43 6.18
C ASP A 403 -19.99 34.08 7.54
N SER A 404 -19.70 33.28 8.57
CA SER A 404 -19.37 33.73 9.91
C SER A 404 -18.20 32.95 10.49
N THR A 405 -17.48 33.58 11.43
CA THR A 405 -16.33 32.97 12.10
C THR A 405 -16.78 31.79 12.97
N GLN A 406 -16.22 30.61 12.71
CA GLN A 406 -16.54 29.39 13.44
C GLN A 406 -15.38 28.38 13.44
N SER A 407 -15.41 27.48 14.42
CA SER A 407 -14.51 26.33 14.49
C SER A 407 -15.20 25.13 13.86
N ILE A 408 -14.51 24.45 12.94
CA ILE A 408 -15.04 23.30 12.22
C ILE A 408 -14.13 22.11 12.46
N GLU A 409 -14.71 20.98 12.84
CA GLU A 409 -14.01 19.70 12.93
C GLU A 409 -14.11 18.96 11.60
N LEU A 410 -12.95 18.59 11.05
CA LEU A 410 -12.84 17.77 9.86
C LEU A 410 -12.26 16.40 10.20
N ILE A 411 -12.90 15.33 9.71
CA ILE A 411 -12.40 13.96 9.83
C ILE A 411 -12.41 13.32 8.45
N LEU A 412 -11.27 12.78 8.02
CA LEU A 412 -11.21 11.98 6.81
C LEU A 412 -11.45 10.51 7.16
N GLU A 413 -12.18 9.81 6.31
CA GLU A 413 -12.37 8.36 6.37
C GLU A 413 -11.99 7.73 5.03
N ILE A 414 -11.41 6.55 5.10
CA ILE A 414 -11.09 5.74 3.93
C ILE A 414 -11.63 4.34 4.13
N GLU A 415 -12.05 3.73 3.03
CA GLU A 415 -12.53 2.35 2.96
C GLU A 415 -11.73 1.60 1.90
N ASP A 416 -11.13 0.48 2.30
CA ASP A 416 -10.36 -0.37 1.41
C ASP A 416 -11.23 -1.48 0.76
N SER A 417 -10.63 -2.25 -0.15
CA SER A 417 -11.30 -3.27 -0.94
C SER A 417 -11.90 -4.43 -0.16
N ILE A 418 -11.54 -4.59 1.13
CA ILE A 418 -12.10 -5.60 2.03
C ILE A 418 -13.09 -4.98 3.05
N GLY A 419 -13.38 -3.69 2.91
CA GLY A 419 -14.33 -2.95 3.76
C GLY A 419 -13.76 -2.51 5.11
N LEU A 420 -12.45 -2.58 5.32
CA LEU A 420 -11.83 -1.99 6.51
C LEU A 420 -11.82 -0.47 6.38
N LYS A 421 -12.20 0.18 7.48
CA LYS A 421 -12.29 1.64 7.56
C LYS A 421 -11.18 2.21 8.41
N GLY A 422 -10.51 3.21 7.88
CA GLY A 422 -9.53 4.04 8.57
C GLY A 422 -10.06 5.45 8.75
N ARG A 423 -9.72 6.11 9.85
CA ARG A 423 -10.06 7.53 10.09
C ARG A 423 -8.82 8.32 10.45
N SER A 424 -8.73 9.55 9.96
CA SER A 424 -7.70 10.48 10.39
C SER A 424 -7.93 10.92 11.84
N ILE A 425 -6.89 11.50 12.44
CA ILE A 425 -7.10 12.34 13.61
C ILE A 425 -8.02 13.52 13.26
N PRO A 426 -8.88 14.01 14.18
CA PRO A 426 -9.71 15.17 13.93
C PRO A 426 -8.88 16.43 13.70
N LEU A 427 -9.15 17.14 12.61
CA LEU A 427 -8.53 18.42 12.25
C LEU A 427 -9.49 19.54 12.62
N ILE A 428 -9.14 20.33 13.63
CA ILE A 428 -9.94 21.48 14.07
C ILE A 428 -9.48 22.72 13.31
N VAL A 429 -10.29 23.21 12.38
CA VAL A 429 -10.01 24.38 11.54
C VAL A 429 -10.75 25.60 12.07
N GLN A 430 -10.00 26.67 12.39
CA GLN A 430 -10.58 27.97 12.71
C GLN A 430 -10.83 28.77 11.43
N VAL A 431 -12.09 28.84 10.99
CA VAL A 431 -12.48 29.66 9.84
C VAL A 431 -12.85 31.05 10.32
N THR A 432 -12.06 32.06 9.94
CA THR A 432 -12.29 33.46 10.27
C THR A 432 -12.84 34.19 9.05
N VAL A 433 -13.96 34.88 9.20
CA VAL A 433 -14.56 35.66 8.11
C VAL A 433 -14.31 37.15 8.36
N ALA A 434 -13.68 37.81 7.40
CA ALA A 434 -13.42 39.25 7.48
C ALA A 434 -14.73 40.05 7.51
N GLU A 435 -14.72 41.18 8.24
CA GLU A 435 -15.87 42.10 8.24
C GLU A 435 -16.15 42.63 6.83
N LYS A 436 -17.43 42.76 6.49
CA LYS A 436 -17.84 43.24 5.17
C LYS A 436 -17.33 44.66 4.94
N PRO A 437 -16.63 44.95 3.83
CA PRO A 437 -16.16 46.29 3.55
C PRO A 437 -17.35 47.25 3.46
N LEU A 438 -17.38 48.23 4.36
CA LEU A 438 -18.41 49.26 4.40
C LEU A 438 -18.28 50.14 3.14
N SER A 439 -19.40 50.40 2.45
CA SER A 439 -19.38 51.41 1.38
C SER A 439 -19.13 52.81 1.95
N PHE A 440 -18.61 53.75 1.13
CA PHE A 440 -18.35 55.15 1.53
C PHE A 440 -19.54 55.79 2.27
N TRP A 441 -20.77 55.56 1.80
CA TRP A 441 -21.98 56.09 2.43
C TRP A 441 -22.35 55.37 3.73
N GLN A 442 -22.11 54.05 3.84
CA GLN A 442 -22.34 53.31 5.08
C GLN A 442 -21.31 53.65 6.16
N ALA A 443 -20.04 53.84 5.78
CA ALA A 443 -18.99 54.33 6.67
C ALA A 443 -19.28 55.77 7.17
N LEU A 444 -19.88 56.61 6.32
CA LEU A 444 -20.31 57.96 6.69
C LEU A 444 -21.51 57.97 7.66
N ILE A 445 -22.45 57.02 7.50
CA ILE A 445 -23.64 56.89 8.37
C ILE A 445 -23.30 56.24 9.72
N GLN A 446 -22.34 55.30 9.77
CA GLN A 446 -21.84 54.71 11.01
C GLN A 446 -20.85 55.59 11.76
N LEU A 447 -20.39 56.68 11.15
CA LEU A 447 -19.61 57.71 11.83
C LEU A 447 -20.50 58.32 12.91
N GLN A 448 -20.34 57.85 14.16
CA GLN A 448 -20.95 58.44 15.36
C GLN A 448 -20.35 59.84 15.58
N LEU A 449 -20.73 60.78 14.73
CA LEU A 449 -20.43 62.19 14.92
C LEU A 449 -21.21 62.65 16.15
N SER A 450 -20.49 63.09 17.18
CA SER A 450 -21.15 63.72 18.34
C SER A 450 -22.01 64.90 17.85
N PRO A 451 -23.08 65.28 18.56
CA PRO A 451 -23.97 66.39 18.14
C PRO A 451 -23.21 67.69 17.81
N GLN A 452 -22.08 67.92 18.48
CA GLN A 452 -21.20 69.07 18.26
C GLN A 452 -20.51 69.04 16.89
N ARG A 453 -20.15 67.87 16.36
CA ARG A 453 -19.51 67.74 15.05
C ARG A 453 -20.49 67.90 13.89
N TRP A 454 -21.76 67.55 14.09
CA TRP A 454 -22.83 67.89 13.14
C TRP A 454 -23.02 69.41 13.00
N ILE A 455 -22.91 70.15 14.11
CA ILE A 455 -22.96 71.62 14.10
C ILE A 455 -21.76 72.21 13.34
N ILE A 456 -20.56 71.64 13.49
CA ILE A 456 -19.36 72.08 12.77
C ILE A 456 -19.47 71.75 11.28
N LEU A 457 -19.94 70.56 10.91
CA LEU A 457 -20.11 70.20 9.50
C LEU A 457 -21.19 71.07 8.84
N GLY A 458 -22.28 71.35 9.55
CA GLY A 458 -23.33 72.28 9.13
C GLY A 458 -22.83 73.73 9.03
N SER A 459 -21.96 74.18 9.95
CA SER A 459 -21.40 75.53 9.90
C SER A 459 -20.42 75.70 8.74
N VAL A 460 -19.61 74.70 8.43
CA VAL A 460 -18.69 74.73 7.28
C VAL A 460 -19.46 74.73 5.95
N LEU A 461 -20.52 73.92 5.83
CA LEU A 461 -21.38 73.91 4.63
C LEU A 461 -22.13 75.24 4.43
N THR A 462 -22.68 75.81 5.50
CA THR A 462 -23.36 77.12 5.43
C THR A 462 -22.38 78.25 5.13
N THR A 463 -21.18 78.24 5.71
CA THR A 463 -20.13 79.23 5.39
C THR A 463 -19.66 79.10 3.93
N GLY A 464 -19.55 77.88 3.41
CA GLY A 464 -19.24 77.63 1.99
C GLY A 464 -20.31 78.16 1.04
N ILE A 465 -21.58 77.95 1.36
CA ILE A 465 -22.71 78.48 0.57
C ILE A 465 -22.75 80.01 0.63
N ILE A 466 -22.52 80.61 1.81
CA ILE A 466 -22.45 82.06 2.00
C ILE A 466 -21.28 82.66 1.21
N LEU A 467 -20.12 81.99 1.17
CA LEU A 467 -18.95 82.43 0.41
C LEU A 467 -19.23 82.40 -1.11
N VAL A 468 -19.88 81.35 -1.61
CA VAL A 468 -20.28 81.26 -3.03
C VAL A 468 -21.30 82.35 -3.37
N LEU A 469 -22.30 82.59 -2.51
CA LEU A 469 -23.24 83.70 -2.66
C LEU A 469 -22.54 85.06 -2.64
N ALA A 470 -21.59 85.27 -1.74
CA ALA A 470 -20.84 86.52 -1.63
C ALA A 470 -19.97 86.78 -2.87
N ILE A 471 -19.36 85.74 -3.46
CA ILE A 471 -18.56 85.85 -4.69
C ILE A 471 -19.46 86.17 -5.90
N VAL A 472 -20.65 85.57 -5.99
CA VAL A 472 -21.62 85.85 -7.06
C VAL A 472 -22.24 87.25 -6.92
N LEU A 473 -22.46 87.75 -5.70
CA LEU A 473 -22.95 89.11 -5.43
C LEU A 473 -21.86 90.18 -5.59
N ALA A 474 -20.61 89.90 -5.21
CA ALA A 474 -19.47 90.81 -5.40
C ALA A 474 -19.03 90.90 -6.87
N GLY A 475 -19.30 89.87 -7.68
CA GLY A 475 -19.06 89.86 -9.12
C GLY A 475 -19.83 90.92 -9.92
N LYS A 476 -20.91 91.51 -9.37
CA LYS A 476 -21.72 92.55 -10.03
C LYS A 476 -21.30 94.01 -9.74
N ARG A 477 -20.26 94.26 -8.93
CA ARG A 477 -19.77 95.62 -8.61
C ARG A 477 -18.35 95.93 -9.13
N ARG A 478 -17.87 95.14 -10.09
CA ARG A 478 -16.49 95.15 -10.60
C ARG A 478 -16.24 96.09 -11.79
N ASP A 479 -17.23 96.87 -12.22
CA ASP A 479 -17.09 97.88 -13.29
C ASP A 479 -16.84 99.31 -12.79
N PHE A 480 -16.91 99.57 -11.48
CA PHE A 480 -16.79 100.94 -10.93
C PHE A 480 -15.37 101.29 -10.41
N TRP A 481 -14.50 100.30 -10.16
CA TRP A 481 -13.19 100.51 -9.51
C TRP A 481 -11.99 100.23 -10.42
N LYS A 482 -12.11 100.51 -11.73
CA LYS A 482 -11.05 100.31 -12.73
C LYS A 482 -10.52 101.60 -13.37
N ARG A 483 -10.75 102.79 -12.78
CA ARG A 483 -10.29 104.08 -13.33
C ARG A 483 -9.60 105.02 -12.35
N GLN A 484 -8.81 104.51 -11.42
CA GLN A 484 -7.84 105.35 -10.72
C GLN A 484 -6.52 104.61 -10.54
N SER A 485 -5.54 105.00 -11.37
CA SER A 485 -4.09 105.06 -11.11
C SER A 485 -3.43 103.79 -10.52
N ALA A 486 -2.67 102.97 -11.22
CA ALA A 486 -1.49 103.26 -12.07
C ALA A 486 -0.46 104.22 -11.42
N ALA A 487 0.79 103.71 -11.31
CA ALA A 487 2.05 104.31 -10.81
C ALA A 487 2.31 104.06 -9.31
N ARG A 488 3.37 103.40 -8.84
CA ARG A 488 4.66 102.90 -9.38
C ARG A 488 5.13 101.75 -8.46
N GLU A 489 5.48 100.60 -9.01
CA GLU A 489 6.85 100.07 -9.14
C GLU A 489 7.81 100.15 -7.92
N ARG A 490 8.11 98.94 -7.40
CA ARG A 490 9.43 98.31 -7.18
C ARG A 490 10.48 98.94 -6.22
N ARG A 491 10.81 98.11 -5.19
CA ARG A 491 12.13 97.79 -4.57
C ARG A 491 12.80 98.92 -3.74
N THR A 492 13.49 98.78 -2.60
CA THR A 492 13.84 97.73 -1.60
C THR A 492 14.58 98.44 -0.45
N ASP A 493 14.33 98.04 0.82
CA ASP A 493 15.21 98.09 2.05
C ASP A 493 15.80 99.45 2.53
N PRO A 494 16.36 99.69 3.75
CA PRO A 494 16.43 98.97 5.05
C PRO A 494 16.13 99.82 6.35
N LEU A 495 16.26 99.18 7.54
CA LEU A 495 16.59 99.69 8.91
C LEU A 495 15.49 99.85 10.02
N THR A 496 15.73 99.10 11.13
CA THR A 496 15.54 99.37 12.60
C THR A 496 14.16 99.28 13.32
N GLN A 497 13.94 98.13 14.02
CA GLN A 497 13.54 97.79 15.44
C GLN A 497 12.53 98.66 16.25
N PRO A 498 11.87 98.20 17.38
CA PRO A 498 12.05 96.98 18.23
C PRO A 498 10.77 96.20 18.76
N VAL A 499 10.99 94.93 19.20
CA VAL A 499 10.60 94.18 20.47
C VAL A 499 9.11 94.15 20.96
N SER A 500 8.43 93.11 21.51
CA SER A 500 8.57 91.64 21.74
C SER A 500 7.22 91.02 22.24
N VAL A 501 7.09 89.68 22.21
CA VAL A 501 6.26 88.75 23.05
C VAL A 501 5.11 87.96 22.36
N ARG A 502 5.43 86.67 22.09
CA ARG A 502 4.73 85.39 22.36
C ARG A 502 3.27 85.16 21.89
N GLN A 503 3.10 84.39 20.80
CA GLN A 503 2.39 83.08 20.74
C GLN A 503 2.38 82.51 19.31
N GLU A 504 2.50 81.18 19.22
CA GLU A 504 2.09 80.27 18.14
C GLU A 504 2.57 80.49 16.70
N ILE A 505 3.56 79.69 16.25
CA ILE A 505 3.50 79.02 14.94
C ILE A 505 4.28 77.69 15.02
N SER A 506 3.59 76.57 15.24
CA SER A 506 4.12 75.26 14.84
C SER A 506 3.92 75.13 13.34
N ARG A 507 4.96 75.51 12.58
CA ARG A 507 5.09 75.11 11.18
C ARG A 507 5.30 73.61 11.17
N ILE A 508 4.23 72.86 10.92
CA ILE A 508 4.35 71.51 10.37
C ILE A 508 4.79 71.74 8.94
N ASP A 509 6.08 71.61 8.69
CA ASP A 509 6.61 71.44 7.35
C ASP A 509 5.86 70.27 6.71
N ARG A 510 5.10 70.58 5.67
CA ARG A 510 4.63 69.61 4.69
C ARG A 510 5.88 68.98 4.07
N ALA A 511 6.29 67.82 4.57
CA ALA A 511 7.24 66.98 3.87
C ALA A 511 6.64 66.61 2.51
N MET A 512 7.31 66.99 1.44
CA MET A 512 6.97 66.50 0.10
C MET A 512 7.14 64.98 0.07
N PRO A 513 6.20 64.23 -0.52
CA PRO A 513 6.33 62.79 -0.65
C PRO A 513 7.41 62.48 -1.71
N GLY A 514 8.41 61.67 -1.34
CA GLY A 514 9.19 60.90 -2.32
C GLY A 514 10.69 61.16 -2.44
N THR A 515 11.32 62.02 -1.64
CA THR A 515 12.78 62.28 -1.74
C THR A 515 13.56 61.60 -0.60
N TYR A 516 14.66 60.90 -0.94
CA TYR A 516 15.62 60.36 0.04
C TYR A 516 16.30 61.49 0.84
N PRO A 517 16.71 61.24 2.10
CA PRO A 517 17.42 62.24 2.89
C PRO A 517 18.77 62.61 2.27
N GLN A 518 19.13 63.89 2.29
CA GLN A 518 20.38 64.41 1.73
C GLN A 518 21.57 64.06 2.64
N VAL A 519 22.49 63.21 2.16
CA VAL A 519 23.71 62.84 2.88
C VAL A 519 24.88 63.68 2.35
N LYS A 520 25.42 64.58 3.18
CA LYS A 520 26.51 65.49 2.77
C LYS A 520 27.81 64.71 2.52
N GLY A 521 28.31 64.74 1.28
CA GLY A 521 29.67 64.34 0.92
C GLY A 521 29.91 62.83 0.70
N GLN A 522 28.88 61.98 0.68
CA GLN A 522 29.02 60.55 0.36
C GLN A 522 28.05 60.13 -0.76
N ALA A 523 28.57 59.42 -1.76
CA ALA A 523 27.75 58.76 -2.77
C ALA A 523 27.05 57.54 -2.13
N VAL A 524 25.75 57.64 -1.90
CA VAL A 524 24.93 56.53 -1.38
C VAL A 524 24.48 55.66 -2.54
N THR A 525 24.92 54.40 -2.57
CA THR A 525 24.58 53.44 -3.64
C THR A 525 23.34 52.61 -3.36
N ALA A 526 22.94 52.47 -2.09
CA ALA A 526 21.78 51.71 -1.67
C ALA A 526 21.13 52.25 -0.40
N TRP A 527 19.84 51.96 -0.25
CA TRP A 527 18.97 52.43 0.82
C TRP A 527 18.18 51.27 1.40
N LEU A 528 17.97 51.31 2.71
CA LEU A 528 16.98 50.48 3.38
C LEU A 528 15.80 51.37 3.77
N VAL A 529 14.65 51.17 3.12
CA VAL A 529 13.49 52.06 3.21
C VAL A 529 12.41 51.43 4.08
N PRO A 530 12.05 52.00 5.23
CA PRO A 530 10.99 51.45 6.08
C PRO A 530 9.64 51.52 5.36
N LEU A 531 8.82 50.50 5.60
CA LEU A 531 7.44 50.43 5.13
C LEU A 531 6.47 50.68 6.30
N ASN A 532 5.34 51.32 6.03
CA ASN A 532 4.25 51.41 7.01
C ASN A 532 3.40 50.13 7.04
N ASP A 533 2.39 50.06 7.91
CA ASP A 533 1.47 48.91 8.02
C ASP A 533 0.69 48.60 6.73
N ARG A 534 0.71 49.52 5.76
CA ARG A 534 0.11 49.36 4.42
C ARG A 534 1.16 49.03 3.34
N PHE A 535 2.38 48.69 3.73
CA PHE A 535 3.52 48.42 2.85
C PHE A 535 3.93 49.59 1.94
N GLU A 536 3.56 50.82 2.26
CA GLU A 536 3.95 52.01 1.52
C GLU A 536 5.35 52.49 1.94
N THR A 537 6.19 52.87 0.97
CA THR A 537 7.57 53.27 1.21
C THR A 537 7.68 54.63 1.90
N LEU A 538 8.30 54.67 3.08
CA LEU A 538 8.59 55.91 3.80
C LEU A 538 10.00 56.44 3.46
N ARG A 539 10.23 56.82 2.18
CA ARG A 539 11.56 57.25 1.67
C ARG A 539 12.21 58.41 2.46
N ALA A 540 11.43 59.27 3.09
CA ALA A 540 11.95 60.32 3.96
C ALA A 540 12.68 59.79 5.22
N LYS A 541 12.40 58.54 5.61
CA LYS A 541 13.04 57.82 6.73
C LYS A 541 14.01 56.74 6.23
N ALA A 542 14.40 56.78 4.95
CA ALA A 542 15.32 55.80 4.39
C ALA A 542 16.70 55.87 5.05
N ILE A 543 17.28 54.70 5.31
CA ILE A 543 18.58 54.56 5.96
C ILE A 543 19.64 54.35 4.86
N PRO A 544 20.64 55.24 4.74
CA PRO A 544 21.69 55.11 3.74
C PRO A 544 22.66 53.98 4.11
N LEU A 545 22.94 53.09 3.17
CA LEU A 545 23.87 51.97 3.37
C LEU A 545 25.29 52.37 2.96
N THR A 546 25.92 53.23 3.77
CA THR A 546 27.26 53.79 3.50
C THR A 546 28.40 53.01 4.15
N ARG A 547 28.11 52.20 5.16
CA ARG A 547 29.11 51.41 5.89
C ARG A 547 29.33 50.06 5.20
N GLN A 548 30.51 49.47 5.38
CA GLN A 548 30.81 48.10 4.92
C GLN A 548 29.96 47.05 5.66
N GLU A 549 29.53 47.39 6.87
CA GLU A 549 28.67 46.54 7.69
C GLU A 549 27.69 47.40 8.49
N LEU A 550 26.43 46.95 8.54
CA LEU A 550 25.35 47.50 9.34
C LEU A 550 24.72 46.38 10.15
N VAL A 551 24.84 46.47 11.47
CA VAL A 551 24.20 45.55 12.43
C VAL A 551 22.82 46.10 12.78
N ILE A 552 21.79 45.27 12.70
CA ILE A 552 20.39 45.60 12.98
C ILE A 552 19.95 44.85 14.25
N GLY A 553 19.30 45.53 15.18
CA GLY A 553 18.86 44.91 16.42
C GLY A 553 18.16 45.88 17.37
N LYS A 554 17.85 45.40 18.57
CA LYS A 554 17.16 46.17 19.62
C LYS A 554 18.12 46.95 20.51
N ASP A 555 19.34 46.46 20.72
CA ASP A 555 20.32 47.07 21.62
C ASP A 555 21.08 48.20 20.92
N SER A 556 21.03 49.41 21.51
CA SER A 556 21.70 50.61 20.99
C SER A 556 23.21 50.60 21.17
N GLN A 557 23.76 49.72 22.02
CA GLN A 557 25.20 49.55 22.17
C GLN A 557 25.81 48.62 21.11
N GLN A 558 25.02 47.68 20.58
CA GLN A 558 25.50 46.62 19.68
C GLN A 558 25.01 46.76 18.23
N SER A 559 23.98 47.58 17.99
CA SER A 559 23.36 47.74 16.67
C SER A 559 23.57 49.12 16.07
N GLY A 560 23.94 49.17 14.79
CA GLY A 560 24.02 50.40 14.00
C GLY A 560 22.65 50.90 13.52
N LEU A 561 21.68 50.00 13.36
CA LEU A 561 20.28 50.31 13.17
C LEU A 561 19.47 49.74 14.35
N VAL A 562 18.96 50.64 15.18
CA VAL A 562 18.20 50.27 16.38
C VAL A 562 16.71 50.29 16.08
N ILE A 563 16.06 49.13 16.21
CA ILE A 563 14.62 48.97 16.03
C ILE A 563 14.01 48.61 17.40
N PRO A 564 13.32 49.55 18.08
CA PRO A 564 12.76 49.32 19.40
C PRO A 564 11.45 48.53 19.31
N SER A 565 11.53 47.23 18.99
CA SER A 565 10.40 46.30 18.98
C SER A 565 10.63 45.16 19.97
N PRO A 566 9.60 44.72 20.73
CA PRO A 566 9.72 43.55 21.62
C PRO A 566 10.11 42.26 20.91
N ALA A 567 9.79 42.13 19.62
CA ALA A 567 10.09 40.94 18.81
C ALA A 567 11.52 40.95 18.22
N MET A 568 12.28 42.04 18.40
CA MET A 568 13.65 42.15 17.92
C MET A 568 14.63 41.61 18.97
N SER A 569 15.62 40.84 18.50
CA SER A 569 16.78 40.41 19.30
C SER A 569 17.77 41.57 19.45
N ASP A 570 18.62 41.52 20.49
CA ASP A 570 19.62 42.56 20.76
C ASP A 570 20.55 42.82 19.56
N VAL A 571 20.98 41.73 18.91
CA VAL A 571 21.57 41.70 17.57
C VAL A 571 20.77 40.72 16.73
N HIS A 572 19.98 41.25 15.78
CA HIS A 572 18.98 40.49 15.05
C HIS A 572 19.47 40.06 13.66
N ALA A 573 20.07 40.97 12.90
CA ALA A 573 20.58 40.68 11.56
C ALA A 573 21.82 41.53 11.25
N ARG A 574 22.56 41.11 10.23
CA ARG A 574 23.78 41.80 9.79
C ARG A 574 23.72 41.97 8.28
N LEU A 575 23.84 43.23 7.84
CA LEU A 575 23.90 43.60 6.43
C LEU A 575 25.35 44.00 6.11
N THR A 576 26.01 43.24 5.25
CA THR A 576 27.39 43.47 4.84
C THR A 576 27.47 43.88 3.37
N ARG A 577 28.51 44.63 3.02
CA ARG A 577 28.85 44.98 1.64
C ARG A 577 30.18 44.32 1.29
N ASP A 578 30.20 43.55 0.21
CA ASP A 578 31.40 42.87 -0.24
C ASP A 578 32.32 43.79 -1.07
N ASN A 579 33.50 43.27 -1.45
CA ASN A 579 34.49 44.00 -2.24
C ASN A 579 34.03 44.30 -3.67
N LEU A 580 33.01 43.60 -4.18
CA LEU A 580 32.39 43.83 -5.49
C LEU A 580 31.27 44.88 -5.41
N GLY A 581 30.92 45.31 -4.20
CA GLY A 581 29.92 46.34 -3.92
C GLY A 581 28.51 45.80 -3.72
N ASP A 582 28.34 44.47 -3.67
CA ASP A 582 27.06 43.79 -3.45
C ASP A 582 26.69 43.75 -1.97
N PHE A 583 25.38 43.78 -1.71
CA PHE A 583 24.84 43.78 -0.35
C PHE A 583 24.32 42.39 0.02
N TRP A 584 24.79 41.88 1.14
CA TRP A 584 24.41 40.59 1.69
C TRP A 584 23.74 40.81 3.05
N LEU A 585 22.60 40.15 3.25
CA LEU A 585 21.90 40.14 4.52
C LEU A 585 22.00 38.75 5.13
N ALA A 586 22.31 38.64 6.41
CA ALA A 586 22.28 37.38 7.14
C ALA A 586 21.51 37.56 8.46
N ASP A 587 20.71 36.54 8.80
CA ASP A 587 20.09 36.47 10.12
C ASP A 587 21.14 36.11 11.18
N ASN A 588 21.08 36.72 12.35
CA ASN A 588 22.03 36.46 13.43
C ASN A 588 21.43 35.52 14.50
N ASN A 589 20.85 34.40 14.07
CA ASN A 589 20.09 33.44 14.89
C ASN A 589 19.05 34.15 15.76
N SER A 590 18.31 35.07 15.16
CA SER A 590 17.35 35.88 15.88
C SER A 590 16.11 35.08 16.28
N ILE A 591 15.46 35.47 17.38
CA ILE A 591 14.33 34.71 17.94
C ILE A 591 13.12 34.75 17.01
N ALA A 592 12.84 35.93 16.44
CA ALA A 592 11.73 36.08 15.51
C ALA A 592 12.14 35.69 14.09
N GLY A 593 13.42 35.74 13.72
CA GLY A 593 13.90 35.49 12.36
C GLY A 593 13.92 36.75 11.48
N THR A 594 14.70 36.66 10.39
CA THR A 594 14.76 37.63 9.31
C THR A 594 14.23 36.98 8.03
N TRP A 595 13.46 37.70 7.21
CA TRP A 595 12.94 37.18 5.94
C TRP A 595 13.23 38.15 4.80
N VAL A 596 13.44 37.60 3.60
CA VAL A 596 13.52 38.36 2.35
C VAL A 596 12.52 37.78 1.37
N ASN A 597 11.62 38.61 0.84
CA ASN A 597 10.53 38.22 -0.06
C ASN A 597 9.72 37.01 0.46
N TYR A 598 9.36 37.05 1.75
CA TYR A 598 8.63 35.99 2.47
C TYR A 598 9.38 34.65 2.65
N ALA A 599 10.64 34.55 2.24
CA ALA A 599 11.49 33.39 2.51
C ALA A 599 12.34 33.64 3.77
N PRO A 600 12.40 32.68 4.73
CA PRO A 600 13.24 32.82 5.92
C PRO A 600 14.72 32.81 5.53
N LEU A 601 15.48 33.70 6.15
CA LEU A 601 16.89 33.90 5.91
C LEU A 601 17.70 33.15 6.97
N SER A 602 18.71 32.38 6.54
CA SER A 602 19.65 31.72 7.44
C SER A 602 20.86 32.61 7.75
N SER A 603 21.71 32.15 8.67
CA SER A 603 22.98 32.79 9.00
C SER A 603 24.03 32.74 7.88
N GLN A 604 23.80 31.95 6.82
CA GLN A 604 24.67 31.91 5.63
C GLN A 604 24.50 33.15 4.74
N GLY A 605 23.36 33.84 4.88
CA GLY A 605 23.06 35.11 4.20
C GLY A 605 22.63 34.99 2.74
N LEU A 606 21.99 36.05 2.25
CA LEU A 606 21.42 36.18 0.92
C LEU A 606 21.83 37.53 0.34
N ARG A 607 22.22 37.53 -0.94
CA ARG A 607 22.47 38.76 -1.70
C ARG A 607 21.16 39.48 -1.98
N LEU A 608 21.04 40.71 -1.47
CA LEU A 608 19.88 41.58 -1.70
C LEU A 608 19.89 42.15 -3.12
N ARG A 609 18.70 42.22 -3.72
CA ARG A 609 18.43 42.80 -5.03
C ARG A 609 17.50 43.98 -4.91
N HIS A 610 17.59 44.90 -5.86
CA HIS A 610 16.71 46.07 -5.89
C HIS A 610 15.24 45.65 -5.84
N GLY A 611 14.49 46.24 -4.91
CA GLY A 611 13.07 45.98 -4.72
C GLY A 611 12.76 44.91 -3.68
N ASP A 612 13.75 44.18 -3.17
CA ASP A 612 13.53 43.12 -2.17
C ASP A 612 12.83 43.65 -0.91
N LEU A 613 11.82 42.91 -0.46
CA LEU A 613 11.09 43.14 0.77
C LEU A 613 11.80 42.39 1.90
N VAL A 614 12.30 43.13 2.89
CA VAL A 614 13.05 42.60 4.02
C VAL A 614 12.24 42.77 5.30
N HIS A 615 12.06 41.70 6.07
CA HIS A 615 11.41 41.72 7.37
C HIS A 615 12.43 41.43 8.47
N PHE A 616 12.50 42.30 9.47
CA PHE A 616 13.18 42.06 10.74
C PHE A 616 12.12 41.93 11.82
N ALA A 617 11.85 40.69 12.25
CA ALA A 617 10.65 40.37 13.01
C ALA A 617 9.38 40.93 12.30
N ASN A 618 8.64 41.80 12.98
CA ASN A 618 7.43 42.44 12.45
C ASN A 618 7.68 43.77 11.69
N ASN A 619 8.94 44.18 11.49
CA ASN A 619 9.26 45.47 10.85
C ASN A 619 9.66 45.26 9.40
N ALA A 620 8.88 45.81 8.47
CA ALA A 620 9.08 45.66 7.04
C ALA A 620 9.91 46.82 6.46
N TYR A 621 10.86 46.48 5.59
CA TYR A 621 11.72 47.39 4.86
C TYR A 621 11.80 46.97 3.39
N ARG A 622 12.11 47.91 2.50
CA ARG A 622 12.42 47.64 1.10
C ARG A 622 13.86 48.04 0.81
N PHE A 623 14.61 47.15 0.17
CA PHE A 623 15.97 47.46 -0.29
C PHE A 623 15.92 48.15 -1.65
N GLU A 624 16.45 49.37 -1.75
CA GLU A 624 16.44 50.16 -2.98
C GLU A 624 17.87 50.56 -3.39
N LEU A 625 18.25 50.36 -4.66
CA LEU A 625 19.53 50.81 -5.22
C LEU A 625 19.31 52.19 -5.85
N THR A 626 20.28 53.09 -5.72
CA THR A 626 20.18 54.44 -6.31
C THR A 626 20.19 54.38 -7.86
N ALA A 627 20.84 53.38 -8.43
CA ALA A 627 20.84 53.07 -9.86
C ALA A 627 20.46 51.60 -10.07
N PRO A 628 19.16 51.28 -10.24
CA PRO A 628 18.73 49.90 -10.43
C PRO A 628 19.18 49.37 -11.81
N PRO A 629 19.61 48.10 -11.91
CA PRO A 629 19.79 47.44 -13.21
C PRO A 629 18.43 47.33 -13.94
N PRO A 630 18.40 47.32 -15.29
CA PRO A 630 17.15 47.27 -16.06
C PRO A 630 16.32 46.05 -15.69
N ASP A 631 15.03 46.28 -15.44
CA ASP A 631 14.05 45.28 -14.98
C ASP A 631 14.11 43.99 -15.82
N ARG A 632 14.12 42.84 -15.14
CA ARG A 632 13.79 41.55 -15.73
C ARG A 632 12.40 41.13 -15.25
N GLU A 633 11.64 40.56 -16.17
CA GLU A 633 10.31 40.00 -15.93
C GLU A 633 10.30 39.10 -14.68
N PRO A 634 9.25 39.17 -13.85
CA PRO A 634 9.12 38.31 -12.68
C PRO A 634 9.14 36.84 -13.13
N GLN A 635 10.14 36.08 -12.66
CA GLN A 635 10.15 34.63 -12.83
C GLN A 635 9.09 34.03 -11.89
N LEU A 636 7.96 33.65 -12.47
CA LEU A 636 7.02 32.72 -11.84
C LEU A 636 7.76 31.39 -11.63
N ILE A 637 8.10 31.07 -10.38
CA ILE A 637 8.57 29.74 -10.03
C ILE A 637 7.33 28.83 -9.99
N THR A 638 7.07 28.14 -11.10
CA THR A 638 6.07 27.07 -11.15
C THR A 638 6.66 25.83 -10.47
N TYR A 639 6.29 25.55 -9.23
CA TYR A 639 6.50 24.24 -8.64
C TYR A 639 5.36 23.32 -9.08
N ASN A 640 5.54 22.67 -10.23
CA ASN A 640 5.00 21.36 -10.58
C ASN A 640 5.39 21.05 -12.03
N ASN A 641 6.42 20.21 -12.19
CA ASN A 641 6.60 19.32 -13.34
C ASN A 641 7.85 18.48 -13.11
N VAL A 642 7.72 17.36 -12.41
CA VAL A 642 8.43 16.11 -12.75
C VAL A 642 7.47 14.95 -12.44
N ILE A 643 7.30 14.11 -13.46
CA ILE A 643 6.59 12.82 -13.49
C ILE A 643 7.28 11.81 -12.58
#